data_AF-A0AAW0HJM7-F1
#
_entry.id   AF-A0AAW0HJM7-F1
#
_cell.length_a   1.000
_cell.length_b   1.000
_cell.length_c   1.000
_cell.angle_alpha   90.00
_cell.angle_beta   90.00
_cell.angle_gamma   90.00
#
_symmetry.space_group_name_H-M   'P 1'
#
loop_
_entity.id
_entity.type
_entity.pdbx_description
1 polymer ?
#
loop_
_entity_poly.entity_id
_entity_poly.type
_entity_poly.pdbx_seq_one_letter_code
_entity_poly.pdbx_strand_id
1 'polypeptide(L)'
;MQRLKRPVVRCDGHGIRETVVTMRFQGVGLCLGLLVITVNAELVNDGVEVEDFSENSEESNSKEDEPSSGVRRLRLLLQTIKYKTPQPIGEVYFTETFDSGRLAGWVLSKAKKDDMDSEISIYDGRWEIEELREDQVPGDRGLVLKSKAKHHAISAILEKPFIFSDKPLIVQYEVNFQDGIDCGGAYIKLLADTDDLILEDFYDKTSYTIMFGPDKCGEDYKLHFIFRHKHPKTGAFEEKHAKPPDVDLKEFFTDRKTHLYTLVLNPDDTFEIFIDQKVVNQGSLLEDVTPPINPPREIDDPNDTKPDEWDDRARIPDPSAVKPEDWDENEPAQIEDSSAVKPDGWLDDEPRFIANPNAQKPDDWSDDMDGEWEAPRMPNPACQIGCGEWKPPMIDNPKYRGVWRPPMISNPDYQGIWSPQKIPNPDYFEDDHPFLLTSFSALGLELWSMTPNIYFDNFIICSEKEVADRWAADGWALKIMVAKANEPGVLRQLTTAAEERPWLWLVYLVMAGLPIAVVTSFCWPRKVKKTYEDMGPKTTDICKPLTKAALEQGAEEEKAPEKPEDSEEEKKPSDSDVIIAEKEEEVGEPEEKSEEEGETIEAQEEMNKFDKSGSEDEMKEADEGTGSGDAPAKSLRKRRVRKD
;
A
#
# COMPACT_ATOMS: atom_id res chain seq x y z
N MET A 1 -36.91 58.56 25.62
CA MET A 1 -36.74 57.19 26.14
C MET A 1 -35.29 56.77 25.90
N GLN A 2 -34.69 56.00 26.80
CA GLN A 2 -33.26 55.64 26.73
C GLN A 2 -33.03 54.38 25.88
N ARG A 3 -31.93 54.37 25.11
CA ARG A 3 -31.21 53.16 24.69
C ARG A 3 -29.73 53.37 25.03
N LEU A 4 -29.07 52.32 25.53
CA LEU A 4 -27.71 52.39 26.07
C LEU A 4 -26.64 52.47 24.98
N LYS A 5 -25.47 53.04 25.33
CA LYS A 5 -24.43 53.47 24.39
C LYS A 5 -23.33 52.43 24.18
N ARG A 6 -22.85 52.29 22.94
CA ARG A 6 -21.48 51.84 22.61
C ARG A 6 -20.53 53.07 22.59
N PRO A 7 -19.24 52.98 23.00
CA PRO A 7 -18.33 54.14 22.96
C PRO A 7 -17.00 53.91 22.20
N VAL A 8 -16.97 54.31 20.91
CA VAL A 8 -15.78 54.71 20.12
C VAL A 8 -16.31 55.62 18.99
N VAL A 9 -15.66 56.66 18.44
CA VAL A 9 -14.27 57.18 18.43
C VAL A 9 -14.32 58.73 18.56
N ARG A 10 -13.21 59.45 18.28
CA ARG A 10 -13.04 60.93 18.05
C ARG A 10 -13.02 61.81 19.31
N CYS A 11 -12.27 62.93 19.39
CA CYS A 11 -11.43 63.78 18.50
C CYS A 11 -10.23 64.32 19.33
N ASP A 12 -9.19 65.03 18.86
CA ASP A 12 -8.57 65.31 17.55
C ASP A 12 -7.17 65.95 17.77
N GLY A 13 -6.31 65.93 16.75
CA GLY A 13 -5.55 67.13 16.36
C GLY A 13 -4.05 67.26 16.71
N HIS A 14 -3.38 68.03 15.83
CA HIS A 14 -2.01 68.56 15.89
C HIS A 14 -0.84 67.57 15.73
N GLY A 15 -0.12 67.72 14.62
CA GLY A 15 1.31 67.45 14.54
C GLY A 15 2.07 68.74 14.23
N ILE A 16 3.37 68.77 14.55
CA ILE A 16 4.42 69.47 13.79
C ILE A 16 5.77 68.83 14.16
N ARG A 17 6.50 68.48 13.10
CA ARG A 17 7.91 68.10 12.87
C ARG A 17 8.96 67.95 14.00
N GLU A 18 9.96 67.16 13.61
CA GLU A 18 11.40 67.24 13.95
C GLU A 18 11.90 66.73 15.31
N THR A 19 12.42 65.49 15.30
CA THR A 19 13.87 65.31 15.51
C THR A 19 14.38 64.02 14.86
N VAL A 20 15.68 63.97 14.53
CA VAL A 20 16.33 62.82 13.89
C VAL A 20 16.82 61.81 14.94
N VAL A 21 16.52 60.53 14.73
CA VAL A 21 17.24 59.42 15.38
C VAL A 21 17.78 58.50 14.28
N THR A 22 19.09 58.36 14.22
CA THR A 22 19.78 57.51 13.25
C THR A 22 19.56 56.03 13.56
N MET A 23 18.90 55.29 12.66
CA MET A 23 18.98 53.83 12.68
C MET A 23 20.43 53.36 12.48
N ARG A 24 20.89 52.45 13.34
CA ARG A 24 22.07 51.61 13.09
C ARG A 24 21.69 50.15 13.35
N PHE A 25 22.23 49.28 12.50
CA PHE A 25 22.02 47.82 12.53
C PHE A 25 22.28 47.20 13.91
N GLN A 26 21.38 46.32 14.35
CA GLN A 26 21.69 45.19 15.22
C GLN A 26 21.06 43.89 14.68
N GLY A 27 21.38 43.55 13.42
CA GLY A 27 20.97 42.30 12.78
C GLY A 27 21.84 41.10 13.19
N VAL A 28 21.95 40.80 14.49
CA VAL A 28 22.57 39.57 15.01
C VAL A 28 21.81 39.14 16.28
N GLY A 29 20.78 38.30 16.13
CA GLY A 29 19.96 37.89 17.28
C GLY A 29 18.77 36.96 17.01
N LEU A 30 18.60 36.41 15.80
CA LEU A 30 17.40 35.64 15.42
C LEU A 30 17.69 34.26 14.79
N CYS A 31 18.92 33.99 14.36
CA CYS A 31 19.28 32.71 13.72
C CYS A 31 19.74 31.60 14.68
N LEU A 32 19.76 31.86 16.00
CA LEU A 32 20.16 30.89 17.04
C LEU A 32 18.98 30.37 17.89
N GLY A 33 17.76 30.89 17.68
CA GLY A 33 16.56 30.49 18.43
C GLY A 33 15.75 29.35 17.80
N LEU A 34 15.94 29.06 16.51
CA LEU A 34 15.11 28.11 15.75
C LEU A 34 15.69 26.70 15.63
N LEU A 35 16.97 26.50 15.96
CA LEU A 35 17.65 25.19 15.89
C LEU A 35 17.58 24.38 17.21
N VAL A 36 16.78 24.83 18.17
CA VAL A 36 16.61 24.20 19.51
C VAL A 36 15.17 23.72 19.74
N ILE A 37 14.23 24.14 18.88
CA ILE A 37 12.80 23.84 19.02
C ILE A 37 12.42 22.52 18.34
N THR A 38 13.11 22.11 17.27
CA THR A 38 12.85 20.87 16.51
C THR A 38 13.43 19.60 17.14
N VAL A 39 13.80 19.64 18.43
CA VAL A 39 14.38 18.49 19.18
C VAL A 39 13.65 18.27 20.53
N ASN A 40 12.66 19.11 20.86
CA ASN A 40 11.92 19.05 22.15
C ASN A 40 10.39 19.04 21.93
N ALA A 41 9.92 18.47 20.82
CA ALA A 41 8.53 18.52 20.40
C ALA A 41 7.86 17.13 20.29
N GLU A 42 8.36 16.12 21.01
CA GLU A 42 7.84 14.75 20.94
C GLU A 42 8.11 13.94 22.23
N LEU A 43 7.78 14.50 23.42
CA LEU A 43 7.83 13.77 24.70
C LEU A 43 7.09 14.46 25.89
N VAL A 44 5.77 14.70 25.79
CA VAL A 44 4.89 14.98 26.95
C VAL A 44 3.50 14.35 26.71
N ASN A 45 2.94 13.75 27.78
CA ASN A 45 1.76 12.85 27.84
C ASN A 45 1.97 11.45 27.21
N ASP A 46 1.49 10.36 27.81
CA ASP A 46 0.69 10.25 29.05
C ASP A 46 1.48 9.88 30.32
N GLY A 47 0.82 10.00 31.47
CA GLY A 47 1.43 9.78 32.79
C GLY A 47 0.91 8.54 33.52
N VAL A 48 1.80 7.89 34.28
CA VAL A 48 1.48 6.91 35.32
C VAL A 48 2.22 7.32 36.59
N GLU A 49 1.49 7.55 37.68
CA GLU A 49 2.08 7.81 39.00
C GLU A 49 2.55 6.48 39.63
N VAL A 50 3.77 6.47 40.19
CA VAL A 50 4.27 5.38 41.04
C VAL A 50 4.94 6.01 42.25
N GLU A 51 4.50 5.67 43.46
CA GLU A 51 4.97 6.32 44.70
C GLU A 51 6.42 5.99 45.07
N ASP A 52 7.02 6.90 45.85
CA ASP A 52 8.39 6.82 46.36
C ASP A 52 8.72 5.53 47.11
N PHE A 53 9.95 5.04 46.92
CA PHE A 53 10.66 4.29 47.97
C PHE A 53 12.07 4.85 48.14
N SER A 54 12.39 5.22 49.38
CA SER A 54 13.46 6.17 49.71
C SER A 54 14.76 5.52 50.21
N GLU A 55 15.89 6.18 49.88
CA GLU A 55 17.25 5.97 50.44
C GLU A 55 17.91 4.60 50.08
N ASN A 56 19.23 4.49 49.98
CA ASN A 56 20.29 5.33 50.56
C ASN A 56 21.49 5.54 49.58
N SER A 57 22.30 6.56 49.85
CA SER A 57 23.42 7.05 49.02
C SER A 57 24.79 6.42 49.34
N GLU A 58 25.69 6.39 48.36
CA GLU A 58 27.12 6.71 48.57
C GLU A 58 27.78 7.20 47.25
N GLU A 59 28.86 7.99 47.34
CA GLU A 59 29.38 8.83 46.24
C GLU A 59 30.47 8.18 45.35
N SER A 60 30.54 8.55 44.06
CA SER A 60 31.84 8.72 43.36
C SER A 60 31.80 9.58 42.07
N ASN A 61 31.90 10.89 42.29
CA ASN A 61 32.44 11.96 41.43
C ASN A 61 32.83 11.72 39.93
N SER A 62 32.23 12.52 39.04
CA SER A 62 32.76 13.03 37.75
C SER A 62 33.05 12.09 36.56
N LYS A 63 32.24 12.24 35.50
CA LYS A 63 32.65 12.93 34.26
C LYS A 63 31.46 13.26 33.35
N GLU A 64 31.66 14.23 32.46
CA GLU A 64 30.76 14.56 31.37
C GLU A 64 30.95 13.52 30.26
N ASP A 65 29.87 12.88 29.80
CA ASP A 65 29.89 11.84 28.75
C ASP A 65 29.07 12.30 27.53
N GLU A 66 29.63 12.07 26.34
CA GLU A 66 29.02 12.33 25.03
C GLU A 66 27.68 11.58 24.82
N PRO A 67 26.76 12.13 24.00
CA PRO A 67 25.43 11.52 23.73
C PRO A 67 25.52 10.13 23.06
N SER A 68 26.67 9.75 22.50
CA SER A 68 26.91 8.42 21.94
C SER A 68 26.96 7.28 22.98
N SER A 69 27.08 7.59 24.27
CA SER A 69 27.12 6.59 25.35
C SER A 69 25.75 5.94 25.61
N GLY A 70 24.65 6.68 25.40
CA GLY A 70 23.28 6.23 25.71
C GLY A 70 22.88 4.97 24.93
N VAL A 71 23.00 4.99 23.60
CA VAL A 71 22.66 3.84 22.73
C VAL A 71 23.53 2.62 23.06
N ARG A 72 24.81 2.81 23.40
CA ARG A 72 25.69 1.71 23.82
C ARG A 72 25.30 1.14 25.19
N ARG A 73 24.92 1.98 26.15
CA ARG A 73 24.38 1.52 27.45
C ARG A 73 23.06 0.79 27.27
N LEU A 74 22.14 1.31 26.45
CA LEU A 74 20.85 0.67 26.18
C LEU A 74 21.03 -0.71 25.52
N ARG A 75 21.91 -0.82 24.53
CA ARG A 75 22.24 -2.11 23.89
C ARG A 75 22.90 -3.09 24.86
N LEU A 76 23.75 -2.62 25.77
CA LEU A 76 24.34 -3.47 26.82
C LEU A 76 23.30 -3.88 27.88
N LEU A 77 22.35 -3.00 28.22
CA LEU A 77 21.25 -3.28 29.13
C LEU A 77 20.29 -4.31 28.54
N LEU A 78 19.89 -4.18 27.27
CA LEU A 78 19.11 -5.17 26.54
C LEU A 78 19.82 -6.53 26.50
N GLN A 79 21.15 -6.56 26.29
CA GLN A 79 21.96 -7.78 26.41
C GLN A 79 22.04 -8.36 27.85
N THR A 80 21.58 -7.63 28.87
CA THR A 80 21.45 -8.13 30.25
C THR A 80 20.00 -8.41 30.68
N ILE A 81 19.00 -8.01 29.90
CA ILE A 81 17.61 -8.45 30.10
C ILE A 81 17.54 -9.92 29.70
N LYS A 82 17.62 -10.79 30.69
CA LYS A 82 17.29 -12.21 30.51
C LYS A 82 15.78 -12.32 30.39
N TYR A 83 15.34 -12.73 29.20
CA TYR A 83 13.98 -13.19 28.98
C TYR A 83 13.60 -14.25 30.02
N LYS A 84 12.32 -14.24 30.38
CA LYS A 84 11.66 -15.23 31.23
C LYS A 84 10.33 -15.53 30.57
N THR A 85 9.96 -16.81 30.52
CA THR A 85 8.59 -17.25 30.20
C THR A 85 7.58 -16.38 30.96
N PRO A 86 6.69 -15.65 30.27
CA PRO A 86 5.63 -14.91 30.93
C PRO A 86 4.71 -15.86 31.70
N GLN A 87 4.09 -15.39 32.79
CA GLN A 87 3.18 -16.18 33.60
C GLN A 87 1.83 -15.48 33.72
N PRO A 88 0.71 -16.16 33.45
CA PRO A 88 -0.60 -15.52 33.48
C PRO A 88 -0.99 -15.14 34.91
N ILE A 89 -1.33 -13.87 35.13
CA ILE A 89 -1.77 -13.33 36.43
C ILE A 89 -3.27 -13.05 36.37
N GLY A 90 -4.08 -14.10 36.31
CA GLY A 90 -5.55 -14.04 36.22
C GLY A 90 -6.18 -15.41 35.97
N GLU A 91 -7.48 -15.44 35.61
CA GLU A 91 -8.09 -16.64 35.04
C GLU A 91 -7.85 -16.71 33.52
N VAL A 92 -7.14 -17.76 33.10
CA VAL A 92 -6.92 -18.11 31.69
C VAL A 92 -7.60 -19.44 31.35
N TYR A 93 -7.82 -19.63 30.05
CA TYR A 93 -8.37 -20.85 29.43
C TYR A 93 -7.32 -21.56 28.56
N PHE A 94 -6.36 -20.81 28.00
CA PHE A 94 -5.21 -21.29 27.25
C PHE A 94 -4.02 -20.32 27.40
N THR A 95 -2.81 -20.85 27.47
CA THR A 95 -1.54 -20.11 27.33
C THR A 95 -0.48 -21.01 26.70
N GLU A 96 0.26 -20.52 25.70
CA GLU A 96 1.41 -21.21 25.11
C GLU A 96 2.50 -20.20 24.68
N THR A 97 3.75 -20.55 24.93
CA THR A 97 4.96 -19.74 24.65
C THR A 97 6.10 -20.54 24.00
N PHE A 98 5.91 -21.85 23.79
CA PHE A 98 6.86 -22.84 23.22
C PHE A 98 8.29 -22.87 23.78
N ASP A 99 8.64 -22.08 24.81
CA ASP A 99 9.97 -21.97 25.47
C ASP A 99 10.55 -23.34 25.87
N SER A 100 9.68 -24.31 26.16
CA SER A 100 10.04 -25.69 26.49
C SER A 100 10.78 -26.42 25.36
N GLY A 101 10.74 -25.90 24.13
CA GLY A 101 11.31 -26.50 22.93
C GLY A 101 10.61 -27.78 22.49
N ARG A 102 9.34 -27.97 22.87
CA ARG A 102 8.55 -29.18 22.58
C ARG A 102 7.08 -28.84 22.28
N LEU A 103 6.52 -29.54 21.30
CA LEU A 103 5.08 -29.56 21.00
C LEU A 103 4.35 -30.42 22.06
N ALA A 104 4.30 -29.94 23.30
CA ALA A 104 3.57 -30.58 24.38
C ALA A 104 2.11 -30.09 24.37
N GLY A 105 1.13 -30.99 24.42
CA GLY A 105 -0.29 -30.63 24.33
C GLY A 105 -0.82 -30.40 22.91
N TRP A 106 0.06 -30.12 21.94
CA TRP A 106 -0.29 -29.99 20.52
C TRP A 106 -0.36 -31.35 19.80
N VAL A 107 -1.42 -31.52 19.01
CA VAL A 107 -1.75 -32.69 18.19
C VAL A 107 -1.66 -32.30 16.73
N LEU A 108 -0.84 -33.02 15.96
CA LEU A 108 -0.79 -32.92 14.50
C LEU A 108 -1.95 -33.71 13.89
N SER A 109 -2.64 -33.11 12.92
CA SER A 109 -3.68 -33.80 12.17
C SER A 109 -3.11 -34.92 11.30
N LYS A 110 -3.90 -35.96 11.11
CA LYS A 110 -3.70 -37.08 10.18
C LYS A 110 -4.81 -37.14 9.14
N ALA A 111 -5.76 -36.19 9.19
CA ALA A 111 -6.92 -36.11 8.33
C ALA A 111 -6.53 -36.00 6.85
N LYS A 112 -7.51 -36.32 5.99
CA LYS A 112 -7.45 -36.04 4.56
C LYS A 112 -8.71 -35.31 4.13
N LYS A 113 -8.55 -34.38 3.19
CA LYS A 113 -9.65 -33.62 2.58
C LYS A 113 -10.27 -34.43 1.45
N ASP A 114 -11.49 -34.94 1.65
CA ASP A 114 -12.13 -35.91 0.74
C ASP A 114 -12.32 -35.41 -0.71
N ASP A 115 -12.38 -34.10 -0.93
CA ASP A 115 -12.76 -33.51 -2.23
C ASP A 115 -11.60 -33.17 -3.19
N MET A 116 -10.36 -33.64 -2.95
CA MET A 116 -9.22 -33.26 -3.79
C MET A 116 -8.14 -34.34 -3.97
N ASP A 117 -7.39 -34.25 -5.08
CA ASP A 117 -6.35 -35.21 -5.50
C ASP A 117 -5.43 -35.65 -4.34
N SER A 118 -5.20 -36.97 -4.26
CA SER A 118 -4.63 -37.67 -3.10
C SER A 118 -3.21 -37.30 -2.66
N GLU A 119 -2.57 -36.35 -3.37
CA GLU A 119 -1.23 -35.83 -3.10
C GLU A 119 -1.27 -34.37 -2.58
N ILE A 120 -2.43 -33.70 -2.66
CA ILE A 120 -2.70 -32.33 -2.16
C ILE A 120 -3.64 -32.37 -0.95
N SER A 121 -4.55 -33.34 -0.88
CA SER A 121 -5.55 -33.48 0.20
C SER A 121 -5.01 -33.93 1.56
N ILE A 122 -3.70 -34.07 1.74
CA ILE A 122 -3.10 -34.53 3.01
C ILE A 122 -2.53 -33.32 3.78
N TYR A 123 -2.84 -33.23 5.07
CA TYR A 123 -2.23 -32.28 6.00
C TYR A 123 -0.80 -32.71 6.38
N ASP A 124 0.11 -32.74 5.41
CA ASP A 124 1.50 -33.20 5.58
C ASP A 124 2.53 -32.06 5.78
N GLY A 125 2.04 -30.84 5.99
CA GLY A 125 2.84 -29.67 6.33
C GLY A 125 3.58 -29.81 7.67
N ARG A 126 4.87 -29.44 7.67
CA ARG A 126 5.76 -29.57 8.84
C ARG A 126 5.78 -28.32 9.71
N TRP A 127 5.79 -28.58 11.01
CA TRP A 127 5.94 -27.60 12.09
C TRP A 127 7.23 -27.90 12.86
N GLU A 128 8.00 -26.86 13.17
CA GLU A 128 9.23 -26.95 13.99
C GLU A 128 9.22 -25.80 15.01
N ILE A 129 9.80 -26.00 16.20
CA ILE A 129 9.93 -24.93 17.21
C ILE A 129 11.32 -24.31 17.07
N GLU A 130 11.37 -23.01 16.77
CA GLU A 130 12.61 -22.27 16.52
C GLU A 130 12.61 -20.90 17.22
N GLU A 131 13.80 -20.33 17.33
CA GLU A 131 14.03 -18.93 17.68
C GLU A 131 13.89 -18.09 16.38
N LEU A 132 13.46 -16.83 16.47
CA LEU A 132 13.31 -15.94 15.29
C LEU A 132 14.62 -15.85 14.49
N ARG A 133 14.55 -15.62 13.17
CA ARG A 133 15.76 -15.41 12.33
C ARG A 133 16.44 -14.07 12.58
N GLU A 134 15.63 -13.02 12.69
CA GLU A 134 16.04 -11.66 12.99
C GLU A 134 15.48 -11.28 14.38
N ASP A 135 16.07 -10.29 15.06
CA ASP A 135 15.60 -9.79 16.36
C ASP A 135 15.43 -10.82 17.49
N GLN A 136 16.30 -11.83 17.48
CA GLN A 136 16.40 -12.91 18.48
C GLN A 136 16.43 -12.41 19.93
N VAL A 137 15.42 -12.84 20.70
CA VAL A 137 15.38 -12.76 22.16
C VAL A 137 15.88 -14.11 22.72
N PRO A 138 17.04 -14.17 23.41
CA PRO A 138 17.62 -15.48 23.79
C PRO A 138 16.78 -16.26 24.81
N GLY A 139 16.13 -17.32 24.33
CA GLY A 139 15.25 -18.21 25.10
C GLY A 139 13.79 -18.20 24.67
N ASP A 140 13.38 -17.16 23.93
CA ASP A 140 12.06 -16.98 23.30
C ASP A 140 11.94 -17.85 22.05
N ARG A 141 10.85 -18.61 21.90
CA ARG A 141 10.70 -19.62 20.84
C ARG A 141 9.27 -19.69 20.35
N GLY A 142 9.08 -19.82 19.05
CA GLY A 142 7.75 -19.91 18.44
C GLY A 142 7.57 -21.18 17.61
N LEU A 143 6.31 -21.46 17.32
CA LEU A 143 5.86 -22.48 16.38
C LEU A 143 6.05 -21.97 14.95
N VAL A 144 6.90 -22.62 14.16
CA VAL A 144 7.22 -22.20 12.80
C VAL A 144 6.66 -23.17 11.76
N LEU A 145 5.87 -22.64 10.83
CA LEU A 145 5.35 -23.32 9.65
C LEU A 145 6.49 -23.45 8.63
N LYS A 146 7.01 -24.65 8.39
CA LYS A 146 8.25 -24.84 7.60
C LYS A 146 8.07 -25.15 6.13
N SER A 147 6.89 -25.61 5.71
CA SER A 147 6.73 -26.21 4.37
C SER A 147 6.08 -25.25 3.37
N LYS A 148 6.60 -25.21 2.14
CA LYS A 148 6.06 -24.38 1.06
C LYS A 148 4.96 -25.12 0.28
N ALA A 149 3.86 -24.43 -0.02
CA ALA A 149 2.73 -24.91 -0.82
C ALA A 149 2.12 -26.23 -0.28
N LYS A 150 1.78 -26.23 1.02
CA LYS A 150 1.21 -27.39 1.73
C LYS A 150 0.14 -26.97 2.73
N HIS A 151 -0.83 -27.85 2.94
CA HIS A 151 -1.79 -27.76 4.03
C HIS A 151 -1.13 -28.18 5.36
N HIS A 152 -1.27 -27.33 6.38
CA HIS A 152 -0.77 -27.55 7.73
C HIS A 152 -1.96 -27.56 8.69
N ALA A 153 -2.10 -28.63 9.50
CA ALA A 153 -3.10 -28.70 10.55
C ALA A 153 -2.49 -29.18 11.86
N ILE A 154 -2.58 -28.36 12.90
CA ILE A 154 -2.18 -28.67 14.27
C ILE A 154 -3.17 -28.03 15.24
N SER A 155 -3.45 -28.68 16.36
CA SER A 155 -4.41 -28.17 17.36
C SER A 155 -3.97 -28.50 18.79
N ALA A 156 -4.45 -27.75 19.77
CA ALA A 156 -4.21 -27.97 21.20
C ALA A 156 -5.54 -27.82 21.98
N ILE A 157 -5.73 -28.65 23.00
CA ILE A 157 -6.89 -28.57 23.88
C ILE A 157 -6.72 -27.43 24.90
N LEU A 158 -7.82 -26.78 25.27
CA LEU A 158 -7.85 -25.79 26.35
C LEU A 158 -7.73 -26.47 27.73
N GLU A 159 -7.29 -25.72 28.75
CA GLU A 159 -7.36 -26.19 30.16
C GLU A 159 -8.80 -26.31 30.66
N LYS A 160 -9.70 -25.46 30.13
CA LYS A 160 -11.13 -25.39 30.41
C LYS A 160 -11.86 -24.98 29.13
N PRO A 161 -13.00 -25.60 28.76
CA PRO A 161 -13.86 -25.06 27.71
C PRO A 161 -14.30 -23.63 28.02
N PHE A 162 -14.35 -22.77 27.01
CA PHE A 162 -14.89 -21.42 27.12
C PHE A 162 -16.39 -21.44 26.81
N ILE A 163 -17.20 -20.77 27.63
CA ILE A 163 -18.67 -20.75 27.52
C ILE A 163 -19.15 -19.30 27.47
N PHE A 164 -19.69 -18.90 26.32
CA PHE A 164 -20.28 -17.58 26.11
C PHE A 164 -21.47 -17.39 27.06
N SER A 165 -21.38 -16.36 27.91
CA SER A 165 -22.32 -16.12 29.01
C SER A 165 -22.26 -14.66 29.48
N ASP A 166 -21.53 -14.36 30.57
CA ASP A 166 -21.43 -13.02 31.18
C ASP A 166 -20.02 -12.42 31.15
N LYS A 167 -19.02 -13.20 30.74
CA LYS A 167 -17.62 -12.77 30.60
C LYS A 167 -17.26 -12.47 29.14
N PRO A 168 -16.46 -11.42 28.85
CA PRO A 168 -15.90 -11.22 27.52
C PRO A 168 -14.92 -12.34 27.16
N LEU A 169 -14.68 -12.48 25.86
CA LEU A 169 -13.65 -13.33 25.28
C LEU A 169 -12.50 -12.45 24.77
N ILE A 170 -11.29 -12.65 25.29
CA ILE A 170 -10.07 -12.05 24.77
C ILE A 170 -9.15 -13.16 24.26
N VAL A 171 -8.74 -13.04 23.00
CA VAL A 171 -7.87 -13.99 22.30
C VAL A 171 -6.72 -13.21 21.67
N GLN A 172 -5.49 -13.55 22.03
CA GLN A 172 -4.30 -12.81 21.61
C GLN A 172 -3.17 -13.76 21.22
N TYR A 173 -2.44 -13.45 20.15
CA TYR A 173 -1.25 -14.19 19.72
C TYR A 173 -0.36 -13.35 18.79
N GLU A 174 0.89 -13.76 18.64
CA GLU A 174 1.87 -13.14 17.75
C GLU A 174 1.97 -13.86 16.40
N VAL A 175 2.19 -13.11 15.32
CA VAL A 175 2.57 -13.63 14.00
C VAL A 175 3.76 -12.84 13.46
N ASN A 176 4.76 -13.54 12.92
CA ASN A 176 5.84 -12.95 12.12
C ASN A 176 5.97 -13.67 10.76
N PHE A 177 5.92 -12.89 9.67
CA PHE A 177 6.15 -13.36 8.31
C PHE A 177 7.63 -13.22 7.91
N GLN A 178 8.51 -14.08 8.44
CA GLN A 178 9.97 -13.89 8.41
C GLN A 178 10.58 -13.73 7.00
N ASP A 179 10.06 -14.45 6.00
CA ASP A 179 10.51 -14.31 4.60
C ASP A 179 9.69 -13.27 3.80
N GLY A 180 8.62 -12.72 4.40
CA GLY A 180 7.47 -12.13 3.74
C GLY A 180 6.43 -13.18 3.35
N ILE A 181 5.22 -12.73 2.98
CA ILE A 181 4.12 -13.60 2.55
C ILE A 181 3.52 -13.16 1.20
N ASP A 182 3.42 -14.11 0.27
CA ASP A 182 2.86 -13.91 -1.07
C ASP A 182 1.37 -14.29 -1.10
N CYS A 183 1.07 -15.51 -0.65
CA CYS A 183 -0.29 -16.01 -0.47
C CYS A 183 -0.31 -17.12 0.60
N GLY A 184 -1.12 -16.94 1.64
CA GLY A 184 -1.30 -17.88 2.73
C GLY A 184 -1.95 -17.24 3.96
N GLY A 185 -2.55 -18.09 4.79
CA GLY A 185 -3.17 -17.68 6.05
C GLY A 185 -2.23 -17.77 7.24
N ALA A 186 -2.51 -16.98 8.27
CA ALA A 186 -1.94 -17.10 9.61
C ALA A 186 -3.00 -16.86 10.71
N TYR A 187 -4.24 -17.28 10.44
CA TYR A 187 -5.38 -17.25 11.36
C TYR A 187 -5.47 -18.50 12.25
N ILE A 188 -6.09 -18.35 13.41
CA ILE A 188 -6.52 -19.44 14.30
C ILE A 188 -8.01 -19.75 14.11
N LYS A 189 -8.39 -21.01 14.39
CA LYS A 189 -9.78 -21.47 14.52
C LYS A 189 -9.99 -21.98 15.95
N LEU A 190 -11.03 -21.50 16.63
CA LEU A 190 -11.45 -21.98 17.95
C LEU A 190 -12.48 -23.09 17.75
N LEU A 191 -12.09 -24.33 18.03
CA LEU A 191 -12.83 -25.54 17.67
C LEU A 191 -13.99 -25.78 18.64
N ALA A 192 -15.19 -25.98 18.08
CA ALA A 192 -16.43 -26.03 18.84
C ALA A 192 -16.46 -27.23 19.78
N ASP A 193 -17.02 -27.03 20.97
CA ASP A 193 -17.09 -28.04 22.03
C ASP A 193 -18.21 -29.04 21.74
N THR A 194 -17.85 -30.11 21.02
CA THR A 194 -18.76 -31.17 20.57
C THR A 194 -18.20 -32.54 20.91
N ASP A 195 -19.05 -33.50 21.29
CA ASP A 195 -18.65 -34.88 21.63
C ASP A 195 -17.85 -35.59 20.51
N ASP A 196 -18.04 -35.17 19.24
CA ASP A 196 -17.35 -35.69 18.06
C ASP A 196 -15.97 -35.03 17.77
N LEU A 197 -15.45 -34.16 18.65
CA LEU A 197 -14.21 -33.41 18.42
C LEU A 197 -12.95 -34.31 18.55
N ILE A 198 -12.46 -34.81 17.42
CA ILE A 198 -11.23 -35.61 17.34
C ILE A 198 -10.08 -34.76 16.80
N LEU A 199 -9.13 -34.38 17.66
CA LEU A 199 -7.99 -33.51 17.30
C LEU A 199 -7.00 -34.14 16.31
N GLU A 200 -6.97 -35.48 16.20
CA GLU A 200 -6.19 -36.17 15.15
C GLU A 200 -6.85 -36.06 13.77
N ASP A 201 -8.16 -35.82 13.70
CA ASP A 201 -8.94 -35.72 12.47
C ASP A 201 -9.42 -34.25 12.26
N PHE A 202 -8.48 -33.31 12.39
CA PHE A 202 -8.71 -31.87 12.20
C PHE A 202 -8.47 -31.45 10.73
N TYR A 203 -9.48 -30.87 10.09
CA TYR A 203 -9.49 -30.48 8.68
C TYR A 203 -10.40 -29.27 8.41
N ASP A 204 -10.49 -28.84 7.16
CA ASP A 204 -11.19 -27.61 6.75
C ASP A 204 -12.67 -27.55 7.15
N LYS A 205 -13.39 -28.68 7.17
CA LYS A 205 -14.81 -28.75 7.58
C LYS A 205 -15.03 -29.06 9.07
N THR A 206 -13.98 -29.20 9.89
CA THR A 206 -14.12 -29.39 11.34
C THR A 206 -14.88 -28.20 11.94
N SER A 207 -15.89 -28.47 12.78
CA SER A 207 -16.71 -27.39 13.35
C SER A 207 -15.91 -26.51 14.31
N TYR A 208 -15.84 -25.23 13.97
CA TYR A 208 -15.29 -24.16 14.81
C TYR A 208 -16.41 -23.19 15.20
N THR A 209 -16.18 -22.40 16.27
CA THR A 209 -17.06 -21.29 16.67
C THR A 209 -16.57 -19.98 16.07
N ILE A 210 -15.27 -19.68 16.18
CA ILE A 210 -14.64 -18.43 15.70
C ILE A 210 -13.39 -18.76 14.88
N MET A 211 -13.17 -18.05 13.78
CA MET A 211 -11.90 -17.96 13.07
C MET A 211 -11.41 -16.51 13.14
N PHE A 212 -10.16 -16.31 13.56
CA PHE A 212 -9.57 -14.98 13.77
C PHE A 212 -8.13 -14.93 13.27
N GLY A 213 -7.77 -13.86 12.55
CA GLY A 213 -6.38 -13.51 12.28
C GLY A 213 -6.05 -13.11 10.84
N PRO A 214 -4.78 -12.78 10.56
CA PRO A 214 -4.32 -12.31 9.26
C PRO A 214 -4.36 -13.40 8.18
N ASP A 215 -4.73 -12.98 6.97
CA ASP A 215 -4.70 -13.78 5.74
C ASP A 215 -4.33 -12.88 4.56
N LYS A 216 -3.63 -13.42 3.57
CA LYS A 216 -3.24 -12.67 2.37
C LYS A 216 -3.25 -13.58 1.16
N CYS A 217 -3.69 -13.09 0.00
CA CYS A 217 -3.33 -13.70 -1.28
C CYS A 217 -3.12 -12.65 -2.38
N GLY A 218 -1.87 -12.50 -2.82
CA GLY A 218 -1.50 -11.51 -3.85
C GLY A 218 -1.58 -10.08 -3.32
N GLU A 219 -2.56 -9.32 -3.78
CA GLU A 219 -2.83 -7.94 -3.34
C GLU A 219 -4.05 -7.84 -2.39
N ASP A 220 -4.70 -8.97 -2.10
CA ASP A 220 -5.79 -9.08 -1.12
C ASP A 220 -5.20 -9.29 0.29
N TYR A 221 -5.33 -8.28 1.16
CA TYR A 221 -4.86 -8.29 2.56
C TYR A 221 -6.08 -8.28 3.48
N LYS A 222 -6.23 -9.33 4.30
CA LYS A 222 -7.43 -9.53 5.13
C LYS A 222 -7.08 -9.81 6.58
N LEU A 223 -7.95 -9.34 7.46
CA LEU A 223 -7.97 -9.69 8.87
C LEU A 223 -9.31 -10.38 9.11
N HIS A 224 -9.31 -11.70 9.09
CA HIS A 224 -10.52 -12.47 9.31
C HIS A 224 -10.98 -12.30 10.75
N PHE A 225 -12.24 -11.94 10.93
CA PHE A 225 -13.01 -12.27 12.12
C PHE A 225 -14.33 -12.85 11.63
N ILE A 226 -14.47 -14.16 11.80
CA ILE A 226 -15.60 -14.96 11.29
C ILE A 226 -16.13 -15.77 12.47
N PHE A 227 -17.43 -15.81 12.67
CA PHE A 227 -18.05 -16.67 13.67
C PHE A 227 -19.21 -17.45 13.07
N ARG A 228 -19.49 -18.62 13.65
CA ARG A 228 -20.55 -19.53 13.19
C ARG A 228 -21.79 -19.36 14.07
N HIS A 229 -22.71 -18.52 13.60
CA HIS A 229 -23.99 -18.32 14.24
C HIS A 229 -24.91 -19.52 13.98
N LYS A 230 -25.73 -19.89 14.97
CA LYS A 230 -26.68 -21.00 14.86
C LYS A 230 -28.08 -20.45 14.67
N HIS A 231 -28.61 -20.59 13.46
CA HIS A 231 -29.92 -20.09 13.08
C HIS A 231 -31.03 -20.66 14.00
N PRO A 232 -31.77 -19.82 14.77
CA PRO A 232 -32.64 -20.30 15.84
C PRO A 232 -33.80 -21.20 15.40
N LYS A 233 -34.35 -20.99 14.19
CA LYS A 233 -35.45 -21.78 13.62
C LYS A 233 -34.98 -23.12 13.05
N THR A 234 -33.96 -23.10 12.20
CA THR A 234 -33.55 -24.27 11.40
C THR A 234 -32.49 -25.12 12.08
N GLY A 235 -31.77 -24.55 13.06
CA GLY A 235 -30.65 -25.19 13.75
C GLY A 235 -29.37 -25.30 12.91
N ALA A 236 -29.38 -24.81 11.68
CA ALA A 236 -28.21 -24.77 10.80
C ALA A 236 -27.17 -23.75 11.30
N PHE A 237 -25.90 -23.99 10.98
CA PHE A 237 -24.81 -23.05 11.24
C PHE A 237 -24.50 -22.25 9.98
N GLU A 238 -24.39 -20.94 10.13
CA GLU A 238 -24.05 -20.00 9.05
C GLU A 238 -22.78 -19.22 9.45
N GLU A 239 -21.86 -19.03 8.49
CA GLU A 239 -20.63 -18.26 8.70
C GLU A 239 -20.92 -16.76 8.50
N LYS A 240 -20.67 -15.98 9.55
CA LYS A 240 -20.87 -14.52 9.60
C LYS A 240 -19.50 -13.87 9.62
N HIS A 241 -19.16 -13.10 8.58
CA HIS A 241 -17.88 -12.42 8.43
C HIS A 241 -18.00 -10.97 8.89
N ALA A 242 -17.14 -10.50 9.79
CA ALA A 242 -17.08 -9.07 10.10
C ALA A 242 -16.66 -8.25 8.86
N LYS A 243 -17.14 -7.01 8.76
CA LYS A 243 -16.69 -6.05 7.74
C LYS A 243 -15.17 -5.82 7.86
N PRO A 244 -14.44 -5.67 6.74
CA PRO A 244 -13.01 -5.36 6.78
C PRO A 244 -12.77 -3.98 7.41
N PRO A 245 -11.61 -3.76 8.07
CA PRO A 245 -11.25 -2.47 8.63
C PRO A 245 -10.97 -1.41 7.54
N ASP A 246 -11.18 -0.14 7.86
CA ASP A 246 -10.89 1.04 7.00
C ASP A 246 -9.40 1.48 7.07
N VAL A 247 -8.52 0.57 7.49
CA VAL A 247 -7.08 0.81 7.72
C VAL A 247 -6.27 -0.04 6.76
N ASP A 248 -5.27 0.54 6.09
CA ASP A 248 -4.37 -0.23 5.23
C ASP A 248 -3.58 -1.25 6.07
N LEU A 249 -3.87 -2.53 5.84
CA LEU A 249 -3.23 -3.64 6.54
C LEU A 249 -1.85 -4.00 5.97
N LYS A 250 -1.48 -3.46 4.80
CA LYS A 250 -0.33 -3.91 3.99
C LYS A 250 1.01 -3.88 4.72
N GLU A 251 1.23 -2.91 5.61
CA GLU A 251 2.48 -2.81 6.38
C GLU A 251 2.74 -4.08 7.22
N PHE A 252 1.71 -4.56 7.94
CA PHE A 252 1.77 -5.73 8.84
C PHE A 252 2.06 -7.08 8.15
N PHE A 253 2.02 -7.12 6.82
CA PHE A 253 2.34 -8.31 6.01
C PHE A 253 3.64 -8.18 5.22
N THR A 254 4.31 -7.01 5.25
CA THR A 254 5.43 -6.69 4.36
C THR A 254 6.71 -6.22 5.06
N ASP A 255 6.64 -5.76 6.32
CA ASP A 255 7.82 -5.28 7.06
C ASP A 255 8.68 -6.41 7.69
N ARG A 256 8.15 -7.64 7.74
CA ARG A 256 8.73 -8.87 8.32
C ARG A 256 8.92 -8.86 9.85
N LYS A 257 8.18 -8.02 10.57
CA LYS A 257 8.24 -7.94 12.04
C LYS A 257 7.19 -8.84 12.69
N THR A 258 7.24 -8.89 14.02
CA THR A 258 6.33 -9.67 14.86
C THR A 258 5.18 -8.78 15.32
N HIS A 259 4.00 -9.01 14.76
CA HIS A 259 2.79 -8.26 15.11
C HIS A 259 1.92 -9.04 16.09
N LEU A 260 1.30 -8.30 17.01
CA LEU A 260 0.42 -8.85 18.04
C LEU A 260 -1.04 -8.66 17.63
N TYR A 261 -1.73 -9.76 17.35
CA TYR A 261 -3.15 -9.76 16.97
C TYR A 261 -4.01 -10.06 18.19
N THR A 262 -4.95 -9.18 18.50
CA THR A 262 -5.87 -9.33 19.64
C THR A 262 -7.31 -9.16 19.18
N LEU A 263 -8.15 -10.14 19.48
CA LEU A 263 -9.61 -10.04 19.40
C LEU A 263 -10.17 -9.86 20.81
N VAL A 264 -11.01 -8.85 20.99
CA VAL A 264 -11.87 -8.66 22.16
C VAL A 264 -13.32 -8.76 21.69
N LEU A 265 -14.09 -9.66 22.30
CA LEU A 265 -15.52 -9.81 22.05
C LEU A 265 -16.28 -9.69 23.37
N ASN A 266 -17.19 -8.72 23.44
CA ASN A 266 -17.86 -8.31 24.67
C ASN A 266 -19.28 -8.90 24.78
N PRO A 267 -19.82 -9.10 26.00
CA PRO A 267 -21.19 -9.58 26.21
C PRO A 267 -22.31 -8.58 25.87
N ASP A 268 -21.97 -7.39 25.36
CA ASP A 268 -22.89 -6.37 24.86
C ASP A 268 -22.99 -6.38 23.32
N ASP A 269 -22.60 -7.51 22.71
CA ASP A 269 -22.63 -7.76 21.27
C ASP A 269 -21.71 -6.81 20.46
N THR A 270 -20.71 -6.19 21.12
CA THR A 270 -19.62 -5.43 20.48
C THR A 270 -18.32 -6.24 20.34
N PHE A 271 -17.53 -5.92 19.31
CA PHE A 271 -16.19 -6.46 19.11
C PHE A 271 -15.17 -5.36 18.83
N GLU A 272 -13.94 -5.57 19.30
CA GLU A 272 -12.78 -4.73 19.02
C GLU A 272 -11.61 -5.62 18.58
N ILE A 273 -10.90 -5.22 17.54
CA ILE A 273 -9.73 -5.92 17.03
C ILE A 273 -8.53 -4.98 17.07
N PHE A 274 -7.49 -5.41 17.79
CA PHE A 274 -6.25 -4.67 17.93
C PHE A 274 -5.12 -5.35 17.16
N ILE A 275 -4.28 -4.54 16.51
CA ILE A 275 -2.94 -4.95 16.05
C ILE A 275 -1.93 -4.07 16.78
N ASP A 276 -0.91 -4.67 17.39
CA ASP A 276 0.17 -3.96 18.11
C ASP A 276 -0.37 -2.99 19.18
N GLN A 277 -1.40 -3.45 19.91
CA GLN A 277 -2.17 -2.70 20.93
C GLN A 277 -2.95 -1.47 20.42
N LYS A 278 -3.02 -1.23 19.11
CA LYS A 278 -3.87 -0.20 18.49
C LYS A 278 -5.17 -0.82 17.98
N VAL A 279 -6.32 -0.17 18.21
CA VAL A 279 -7.59 -0.56 17.57
C VAL A 279 -7.45 -0.39 16.05
N VAL A 280 -7.78 -1.44 15.29
CA VAL A 280 -7.78 -1.47 13.82
C VAL A 280 -9.19 -1.73 13.27
N ASN A 281 -10.01 -2.51 13.99
CA ASN A 281 -11.42 -2.69 13.67
C ASN A 281 -12.27 -2.61 14.95
N GLN A 282 -13.50 -2.12 14.84
CA GLN A 282 -14.48 -2.07 15.94
C GLN A 282 -15.89 -2.07 15.35
N GLY A 283 -16.84 -2.72 16.00
CA GLY A 283 -18.23 -2.78 15.51
C GLY A 283 -19.16 -3.60 16.38
N SER A 284 -20.40 -3.81 15.92
CA SER A 284 -21.36 -4.71 16.55
C SER A 284 -21.55 -5.99 15.73
N LEU A 285 -21.71 -7.13 16.41
CA LEU A 285 -22.12 -8.40 15.80
C LEU A 285 -23.44 -8.28 15.01
N LEU A 286 -24.33 -7.37 15.39
CA LEU A 286 -25.65 -7.21 14.75
C LEU A 286 -25.59 -6.44 13.42
N GLU A 287 -24.76 -5.40 13.35
CA GLU A 287 -24.75 -4.45 12.21
C GLU A 287 -23.49 -4.56 11.32
N ASP A 288 -22.37 -5.04 11.85
CA ASP A 288 -21.05 -5.03 11.19
C ASP A 288 -20.60 -6.38 10.64
N VAL A 289 -21.55 -7.24 10.31
CA VAL A 289 -21.29 -8.59 9.80
C VAL A 289 -22.06 -8.88 8.50
N THR A 290 -21.47 -9.74 7.67
CA THR A 290 -21.95 -10.10 6.34
C THR A 290 -21.89 -11.64 6.17
N PRO A 291 -22.99 -12.33 5.83
CA PRO A 291 -24.37 -11.83 5.83
C PRO A 291 -24.81 -11.31 7.22
N PRO A 292 -25.83 -10.44 7.32
CA PRO A 292 -26.33 -9.97 8.62
C PRO A 292 -26.84 -11.15 9.47
N ILE A 293 -26.78 -11.04 10.80
CA ILE A 293 -27.30 -12.10 11.69
C ILE A 293 -28.82 -12.21 11.53
N ASN A 294 -29.51 -11.10 11.73
CA ASN A 294 -30.96 -11.03 11.56
C ASN A 294 -31.27 -10.86 10.06
N PRO A 295 -31.86 -11.88 9.39
CA PRO A 295 -32.17 -11.79 7.97
C PRO A 295 -33.25 -10.73 7.72
N PRO A 296 -33.38 -10.20 6.49
CA PRO A 296 -34.38 -9.16 6.20
C PRO A 296 -35.80 -9.69 6.42
N ARG A 297 -36.68 -8.83 6.98
CA ARG A 297 -38.10 -9.13 7.23
C ARG A 297 -38.90 -9.43 5.96
N GLU A 298 -38.47 -8.87 4.85
CA GLU A 298 -39.04 -9.05 3.51
C GLU A 298 -37.94 -9.49 2.55
N ILE A 299 -38.27 -10.41 1.64
CA ILE A 299 -37.42 -10.84 0.53
C ILE A 299 -38.18 -10.64 -0.78
N ASP A 300 -37.45 -10.48 -1.87
CA ASP A 300 -38.02 -10.40 -3.20
C ASP A 300 -38.56 -11.78 -3.61
N ASP A 301 -39.78 -11.86 -4.17
CA ASP A 301 -40.44 -13.14 -4.49
C ASP A 301 -39.72 -13.86 -5.66
N PRO A 302 -39.13 -15.05 -5.43
CA PRO A 302 -38.42 -15.80 -6.48
C PRO A 302 -39.34 -16.37 -7.58
N ASN A 303 -40.66 -16.23 -7.43
CA ASN A 303 -41.67 -16.64 -8.42
C ASN A 303 -42.19 -15.45 -9.25
N ASP A 304 -41.96 -14.21 -8.82
CA ASP A 304 -42.35 -13.02 -9.57
C ASP A 304 -41.34 -12.75 -10.69
N THR A 305 -41.83 -12.38 -11.87
CA THR A 305 -41.00 -12.25 -13.08
C THR A 305 -41.41 -11.01 -13.88
N LYS A 306 -40.43 -10.32 -14.48
CA LYS A 306 -40.66 -9.10 -15.26
C LYS A 306 -41.69 -9.38 -16.37
N PRO A 307 -42.84 -8.68 -16.40
CA PRO A 307 -43.81 -8.82 -17.49
C PRO A 307 -43.22 -8.35 -18.83
N ASP A 308 -43.57 -9.03 -19.92
CA ASP A 308 -43.16 -8.63 -21.29
C ASP A 308 -43.63 -7.20 -21.67
N GLU A 309 -44.69 -6.70 -21.02
CA GLU A 309 -45.25 -5.35 -21.20
C GLU A 309 -44.54 -4.26 -20.36
N TRP A 310 -43.54 -4.62 -19.54
CA TRP A 310 -42.81 -3.67 -18.69
C TRP A 310 -41.59 -3.09 -19.40
N ASP A 311 -41.68 -1.83 -19.81
CA ASP A 311 -40.55 -1.10 -20.40
C ASP A 311 -39.74 -0.36 -19.31
N ASP A 312 -38.50 -0.81 -19.12
CA ASP A 312 -37.49 -0.26 -18.23
C ASP A 312 -36.47 0.63 -18.96
N ARG A 313 -36.65 0.86 -20.28
CA ARG A 313 -35.79 1.77 -21.05
C ARG A 313 -36.26 3.19 -20.85
N ALA A 314 -35.57 3.94 -19.98
CA ALA A 314 -35.87 5.35 -19.70
C ALA A 314 -35.80 6.26 -20.94
N ARG A 315 -35.04 5.87 -21.98
CA ARG A 315 -35.01 6.53 -23.29
C ARG A 315 -35.15 5.50 -24.43
N ILE A 316 -35.82 5.93 -25.50
CA ILE A 316 -35.99 5.16 -26.74
C ILE A 316 -35.60 6.01 -27.95
N PRO A 317 -35.20 5.39 -29.08
CA PRO A 317 -35.14 6.04 -30.38
C PRO A 317 -36.45 6.78 -30.70
N ASP A 318 -36.37 8.03 -31.18
CA ASP A 318 -37.52 8.77 -31.65
C ASP A 318 -38.17 8.08 -32.87
N PRO A 319 -39.40 7.56 -32.76
CA PRO A 319 -40.08 6.85 -33.85
C PRO A 319 -40.61 7.81 -34.94
N SER A 320 -40.59 9.12 -34.70
CA SER A 320 -40.96 10.16 -35.67
C SER A 320 -39.75 10.73 -36.42
N ALA A 321 -38.53 10.50 -35.93
CA ALA A 321 -37.32 10.89 -36.63
C ALA A 321 -37.11 10.01 -37.87
N VAL A 322 -36.91 10.66 -39.01
CA VAL A 322 -36.60 10.01 -40.30
C VAL A 322 -35.19 10.41 -40.73
N LYS A 323 -34.44 9.45 -41.26
CA LYS A 323 -33.10 9.69 -41.83
C LYS A 323 -33.16 10.79 -42.91
N PRO A 324 -32.36 11.88 -42.78
CA PRO A 324 -32.31 12.94 -43.80
C PRO A 324 -31.82 12.45 -45.17
N GLU A 325 -32.35 13.04 -46.25
CA GLU A 325 -32.01 12.68 -47.63
C GLU A 325 -30.55 13.04 -48.00
N ASP A 326 -29.92 13.96 -47.28
CA ASP A 326 -28.51 14.37 -47.45
C ASP A 326 -27.51 13.49 -46.68
N TRP A 327 -27.99 12.51 -45.90
CA TRP A 327 -27.16 11.61 -45.10
C TRP A 327 -26.85 10.31 -45.87
N ASP A 328 -25.82 10.33 -46.72
CA ASP A 328 -25.32 9.08 -47.33
C ASP A 328 -24.45 8.29 -46.34
N GLU A 329 -24.72 6.99 -46.24
CA GLU A 329 -24.02 6.02 -45.38
C GLU A 329 -23.01 5.18 -46.18
N ASN A 330 -23.04 5.28 -47.51
CA ASN A 330 -22.17 4.56 -48.45
C ASN A 330 -20.92 5.38 -48.82
N GLU A 331 -20.91 6.68 -48.53
CA GLU A 331 -19.70 7.52 -48.60
C GLU A 331 -18.65 6.95 -47.62
N PRO A 332 -17.41 6.67 -48.06
CA PRO A 332 -16.38 6.13 -47.17
C PRO A 332 -15.88 7.20 -46.20
N ALA A 333 -15.45 6.78 -45.00
CA ALA A 333 -14.91 7.69 -43.99
C ALA A 333 -13.67 8.45 -44.48
N GLN A 334 -12.87 7.83 -45.36
CA GLN A 334 -11.70 8.42 -45.97
C GLN A 334 -11.72 8.25 -47.50
N ILE A 335 -11.16 9.22 -48.19
CA ILE A 335 -10.99 9.26 -49.66
C ILE A 335 -9.53 9.53 -50.01
N GLU A 336 -9.12 9.14 -51.21
CA GLU A 336 -7.77 9.43 -51.72
C GLU A 336 -7.57 10.94 -51.92
N ASP A 337 -6.47 11.50 -51.41
CA ASP A 337 -6.14 12.91 -51.58
C ASP A 337 -5.73 13.23 -53.02
N SER A 338 -6.71 13.71 -53.80
CA SER A 338 -6.51 14.20 -55.17
C SER A 338 -5.57 15.42 -55.29
N SER A 339 -5.19 16.07 -54.19
CA SER A 339 -4.21 17.17 -54.18
C SER A 339 -2.78 16.71 -53.87
N ALA A 340 -2.60 15.50 -53.33
CA ALA A 340 -1.30 14.94 -53.03
C ALA A 340 -0.55 14.55 -54.32
N VAL A 341 0.62 15.16 -54.53
CA VAL A 341 1.53 14.80 -55.62
C VAL A 341 2.58 13.82 -55.10
N LYS A 342 2.85 12.76 -55.86
CA LYS A 342 3.91 11.79 -55.59
C LYS A 342 5.27 12.49 -55.47
N PRO A 343 6.05 12.27 -54.38
CA PRO A 343 7.38 12.88 -54.22
C PRO A 343 8.38 12.45 -55.29
N ASP A 344 9.20 13.40 -55.76
CA ASP A 344 10.37 13.12 -56.58
C ASP A 344 11.36 12.22 -55.82
N GLY A 345 11.81 11.13 -56.45
CA GLY A 345 12.72 10.15 -55.84
C GLY A 345 12.05 8.95 -55.16
N TRP A 346 10.72 8.80 -55.26
CA TRP A 346 10.00 7.59 -54.86
C TRP A 346 10.28 6.41 -55.82
N LEU A 347 10.56 5.21 -55.29
CA LEU A 347 10.97 4.03 -56.06
C LEU A 347 9.87 2.96 -56.14
N ASP A 348 9.07 2.93 -57.21
CA ASP A 348 7.91 2.01 -57.30
C ASP A 348 8.29 0.53 -57.39
N ASP A 349 9.35 0.21 -58.14
CA ASP A 349 9.78 -1.18 -58.41
C ASP A 349 10.49 -1.84 -57.21
N GLU A 350 10.99 -1.04 -56.26
CA GLU A 350 11.72 -1.53 -55.08
C GLU A 350 10.75 -1.86 -53.93
N PRO A 351 10.83 -3.05 -53.32
CA PRO A 351 9.95 -3.39 -52.21
C PRO A 351 10.31 -2.59 -50.94
N ARG A 352 9.29 -2.11 -50.22
CA ARG A 352 9.45 -1.38 -48.93
C ARG A 352 10.24 -2.18 -47.89
N PHE A 353 10.11 -3.50 -47.93
CA PHE A 353 10.81 -4.44 -47.05
C PHE A 353 11.49 -5.54 -47.87
N ILE A 354 12.73 -5.85 -47.53
CA ILE A 354 13.51 -6.96 -48.08
C ILE A 354 13.72 -8.03 -47.00
N ALA A 355 13.95 -9.28 -47.40
CA ALA A 355 14.42 -10.31 -46.48
C ALA A 355 15.80 -9.91 -45.92
N ASN A 356 15.99 -10.00 -44.59
CA ASN A 356 17.27 -9.64 -43.97
C ASN A 356 18.36 -10.64 -44.39
N PRO A 357 19.40 -10.22 -45.15
CA PRO A 357 20.42 -11.13 -45.68
C PRO A 357 21.37 -11.67 -44.61
N ASN A 358 21.34 -11.12 -43.39
CA ASN A 358 22.13 -11.58 -42.26
C ASN A 358 21.33 -12.48 -41.29
N ALA A 359 20.03 -12.66 -41.52
CA ALA A 359 19.24 -13.62 -40.75
C ALA A 359 19.60 -15.05 -41.16
N GLN A 360 19.75 -15.93 -40.17
CA GLN A 360 19.99 -17.35 -40.37
C GLN A 360 18.84 -18.13 -39.75
N LYS A 361 18.50 -19.27 -40.37
CA LYS A 361 17.52 -20.20 -39.83
C LYS A 361 18.01 -20.75 -38.48
N PRO A 362 17.20 -20.72 -37.39
CA PRO A 362 17.58 -21.33 -36.13
C PRO A 362 17.79 -22.84 -36.28
N ASP A 363 18.80 -23.40 -35.60
CA ASP A 363 19.13 -24.83 -35.67
C ASP A 363 18.00 -25.76 -35.16
N ASP A 364 17.10 -25.23 -34.32
CA ASP A 364 15.95 -25.95 -33.74
C ASP A 364 14.66 -25.83 -34.60
N TRP A 365 14.69 -25.09 -35.72
CA TRP A 365 13.51 -24.88 -36.58
C TRP A 365 13.27 -26.05 -37.55
N SER A 366 12.12 -26.71 -37.43
CA SER A 366 11.76 -27.88 -38.23
C SER A 366 10.66 -27.54 -39.24
N ASP A 367 10.95 -27.60 -40.55
CA ASP A 367 9.96 -27.21 -41.56
C ASP A 367 8.71 -28.13 -41.56
N ASP A 368 8.82 -29.36 -41.07
CA ASP A 368 7.71 -30.32 -40.87
C ASP A 368 6.76 -29.96 -39.71
N MET A 369 7.20 -29.12 -38.76
CA MET A 369 6.46 -28.78 -37.53
C MET A 369 6.11 -27.29 -37.45
N ASP A 370 7.04 -26.43 -37.88
CA ASP A 370 6.99 -24.96 -37.79
C ASP A 370 6.70 -24.29 -39.14
N GLY A 371 6.80 -25.04 -40.25
CA GLY A 371 6.63 -24.55 -41.62
C GLY A 371 7.93 -24.05 -42.27
N GLU A 372 7.91 -23.76 -43.58
CA GLU A 372 9.09 -23.24 -44.29
C GLU A 372 9.58 -21.92 -43.68
N TRP A 373 10.86 -21.86 -43.30
CA TRP A 373 11.44 -20.67 -42.67
C TRP A 373 11.57 -19.47 -43.64
N GLU A 374 10.76 -18.43 -43.45
CA GLU A 374 10.98 -17.10 -44.06
C GLU A 374 11.93 -16.25 -43.19
N ALA A 375 12.92 -15.63 -43.82
CA ALA A 375 13.82 -14.68 -43.16
C ALA A 375 13.06 -13.39 -42.75
N PRO A 376 13.28 -12.85 -41.53
CA PRO A 376 12.65 -11.60 -41.07
C PRO A 376 12.79 -10.45 -42.06
N ARG A 377 11.68 -9.77 -42.34
CA ARG A 377 11.62 -8.65 -43.30
C ARG A 377 12.12 -7.37 -42.63
N MET A 378 13.14 -6.76 -43.21
CA MET A 378 13.72 -5.47 -42.76
C MET A 378 13.37 -4.36 -43.76
N PRO A 379 13.24 -3.09 -43.32
CA PRO A 379 13.06 -1.97 -44.24
C PRO A 379 14.24 -1.89 -45.22
N ASN A 380 13.93 -1.70 -46.50
CA ASN A 380 14.93 -1.64 -47.55
C ASN A 380 15.75 -0.33 -47.44
N PRO A 381 17.09 -0.37 -47.28
CA PRO A 381 17.90 0.82 -47.02
C PRO A 381 17.97 1.81 -48.20
N ALA A 382 17.52 1.43 -49.40
CA ALA A 382 17.33 2.37 -50.51
C ALA A 382 16.13 3.31 -50.31
N CYS A 383 15.17 2.94 -49.47
CA CYS A 383 13.85 3.55 -49.37
C CYS A 383 13.81 4.76 -48.42
N GLN A 384 14.67 5.76 -48.67
CA GLN A 384 14.78 6.96 -47.84
C GLN A 384 13.60 7.94 -48.00
N ILE A 385 13.00 8.00 -49.19
CA ILE A 385 11.84 8.87 -49.50
C ILE A 385 10.55 8.04 -49.55
N GLY A 386 10.59 6.87 -50.18
CA GLY A 386 9.50 5.91 -50.25
C GLY A 386 9.68 4.88 -51.36
N CYS A 387 8.97 3.75 -51.23
CA CYS A 387 9.16 2.57 -52.08
C CYS A 387 7.86 1.79 -52.30
N GLY A 388 7.87 0.86 -53.26
CA GLY A 388 6.72 0.10 -53.71
C GLY A 388 5.70 0.99 -54.42
N GLU A 389 4.58 0.43 -54.89
CA GLU A 389 3.50 1.21 -55.49
C GLU A 389 3.15 2.44 -54.63
N TRP A 390 3.31 3.65 -55.19
CA TRP A 390 2.81 4.85 -54.56
C TRP A 390 1.29 4.87 -54.61
N LYS A 391 0.66 5.21 -53.49
CA LYS A 391 -0.76 5.50 -53.38
C LYS A 391 -0.91 6.86 -52.70
N PRO A 392 -1.86 7.71 -53.12
CA PRO A 392 -2.13 8.96 -52.42
C PRO A 392 -2.48 8.68 -50.95
N PRO A 393 -2.16 9.59 -50.02
CA PRO A 393 -2.61 9.48 -48.65
C PRO A 393 -4.15 9.53 -48.60
N MET A 394 -4.73 8.80 -47.65
CA MET A 394 -6.15 8.87 -47.36
C MET A 394 -6.42 10.09 -46.48
N ILE A 395 -7.37 10.93 -46.88
CA ILE A 395 -7.86 12.08 -46.11
C ILE A 395 -9.32 11.85 -45.73
N ASP A 396 -9.75 12.41 -44.60
CA ASP A 396 -11.10 12.24 -44.09
C ASP A 396 -12.11 12.92 -45.02
N ASN A 397 -13.19 12.22 -45.37
CA ASN A 397 -14.17 12.65 -46.35
C ASN A 397 -15.14 13.70 -45.73
N PRO A 398 -15.17 14.97 -46.20
CA PRO A 398 -16.02 16.00 -45.59
C PRO A 398 -17.53 15.73 -45.68
N LYS A 399 -17.94 14.82 -46.57
CA LYS A 399 -19.33 14.36 -46.70
C LYS A 399 -19.69 13.21 -45.75
N TYR A 400 -18.71 12.51 -45.19
CA TYR A 400 -18.99 11.39 -44.30
C TYR A 400 -19.79 11.87 -43.08
N ARG A 401 -20.78 11.07 -42.70
CA ARG A 401 -21.62 11.29 -41.52
C ARG A 401 -21.71 10.07 -40.60
N GLY A 402 -21.19 8.91 -41.04
CA GLY A 402 -21.40 7.63 -40.35
C GLY A 402 -22.79 7.05 -40.60
N VAL A 403 -23.14 5.99 -39.86
CA VAL A 403 -24.50 5.43 -39.87
C VAL A 403 -25.43 6.36 -39.11
N TRP A 404 -26.57 6.71 -39.71
CA TRP A 404 -27.54 7.58 -39.07
C TRP A 404 -28.17 6.90 -37.86
N ARG A 405 -28.26 7.62 -36.75
CA ARG A 405 -28.99 7.20 -35.55
C ARG A 405 -30.06 8.24 -35.22
N PRO A 406 -31.32 7.83 -34.97
CA PRO A 406 -32.35 8.75 -34.48
C PRO A 406 -31.95 9.33 -33.10
N PRO A 407 -32.41 10.54 -32.75
CA PRO A 407 -32.24 11.08 -31.41
C PRO A 407 -32.97 10.22 -30.37
N MET A 408 -32.42 10.14 -29.16
CA MET A 408 -33.01 9.39 -28.05
C MET A 408 -33.96 10.32 -27.26
N ILE A 409 -35.25 9.99 -27.25
CA ILE A 409 -36.29 10.70 -26.47
C ILE A 409 -36.60 9.96 -25.17
N SER A 410 -37.14 10.68 -24.18
CA SER A 410 -37.71 10.06 -22.98
C SER A 410 -38.86 9.14 -23.37
N ASN A 411 -38.83 7.89 -22.90
CA ASN A 411 -39.85 6.90 -23.22
C ASN A 411 -41.17 7.20 -22.48
N PRO A 412 -42.31 7.41 -23.17
CA PRO A 412 -43.60 7.66 -22.52
C PRO A 412 -44.11 6.48 -21.69
N ASP A 413 -43.74 5.26 -22.07
CA ASP A 413 -44.23 4.00 -21.47
C ASP A 413 -43.26 3.43 -20.41
N TYR A 414 -42.25 4.22 -20.01
CA TYR A 414 -41.27 3.85 -18.98
C TYR A 414 -41.94 3.70 -17.61
N GLN A 415 -41.97 2.47 -17.09
CA GLN A 415 -42.61 2.13 -15.82
C GLN A 415 -41.64 2.14 -14.63
N GLY A 416 -40.35 2.36 -14.87
CA GLY A 416 -39.27 2.25 -13.89
C GLY A 416 -38.36 1.06 -14.18
N ILE A 417 -37.25 0.94 -13.44
CA ILE A 417 -36.50 -0.32 -13.40
C ILE A 417 -37.39 -1.35 -12.68
N TRP A 418 -37.61 -2.52 -13.29
CA TRP A 418 -38.42 -3.56 -12.66
C TRP A 418 -37.69 -4.18 -11.46
N SER A 419 -38.44 -4.42 -10.38
CA SER A 419 -38.02 -5.20 -9.21
C SER A 419 -39.13 -6.17 -8.83
N PRO A 420 -38.83 -7.39 -8.36
CA PRO A 420 -39.87 -8.33 -7.90
C PRO A 420 -40.68 -7.76 -6.73
N GLN A 421 -41.90 -8.25 -6.55
CA GLN A 421 -42.69 -7.96 -5.35
C GLN A 421 -42.03 -8.49 -4.09
N LYS A 422 -42.09 -7.69 -3.01
CA LYS A 422 -41.57 -8.09 -1.70
C LYS A 422 -42.60 -8.91 -0.92
N ILE A 423 -42.17 -10.09 -0.47
CA ILE A 423 -42.95 -11.01 0.35
C ILE A 423 -42.33 -11.15 1.75
N PRO A 424 -43.14 -11.40 2.80
CA PRO A 424 -42.62 -11.68 4.13
C PRO A 424 -41.70 -12.90 4.13
N ASN A 425 -40.50 -12.75 4.68
CA ASN A 425 -39.50 -13.81 4.69
C ASN A 425 -39.92 -14.95 5.66
N PRO A 426 -40.12 -16.20 5.19
CA PRO A 426 -40.55 -17.31 6.04
C PRO A 426 -39.52 -17.69 7.10
N ASP A 427 -38.23 -17.52 6.80
CA ASP A 427 -37.12 -17.86 7.68
C ASP A 427 -36.75 -16.71 8.64
N TYR A 428 -37.38 -15.53 8.50
CA TYR A 428 -37.12 -14.36 9.33
C TYR A 428 -37.09 -14.66 10.83
N PHE A 429 -36.00 -14.30 11.49
CA PHE A 429 -35.87 -14.34 12.94
C PHE A 429 -35.25 -13.04 13.45
N GLU A 430 -35.40 -12.84 14.75
CA GLU A 430 -34.86 -11.71 15.50
C GLU A 430 -34.13 -12.32 16.69
N ASP A 431 -32.81 -12.19 16.68
CA ASP A 431 -31.88 -12.55 17.75
C ASP A 431 -31.30 -11.25 18.31
N ASP A 432 -31.51 -11.04 19.60
CA ASP A 432 -31.10 -9.83 20.34
C ASP A 432 -29.68 -9.96 20.92
N HIS A 433 -29.14 -11.18 21.06
CA HIS A 433 -27.89 -11.47 21.80
C HIS A 433 -27.00 -12.51 21.09
N PRO A 434 -26.48 -12.19 19.88
CA PRO A 434 -25.62 -13.07 19.11
C PRO A 434 -24.29 -13.45 19.79
N PHE A 435 -23.86 -12.77 20.85
CA PHE A 435 -22.71 -13.15 21.67
C PHE A 435 -22.82 -14.58 22.23
N LEU A 436 -24.03 -15.13 22.38
CA LEU A 436 -24.30 -16.48 22.91
C LEU A 436 -23.98 -17.61 21.90
N LEU A 437 -22.75 -17.60 21.39
CA LEU A 437 -22.20 -18.58 20.46
C LEU A 437 -21.95 -19.95 21.12
N THR A 438 -21.67 -20.97 20.30
CA THR A 438 -21.29 -22.30 20.79
C THR A 438 -19.97 -22.27 21.56
N SER A 439 -19.91 -22.91 22.72
CA SER A 439 -18.67 -23.10 23.48
C SER A 439 -17.57 -23.74 22.62
N PHE A 440 -16.31 -23.50 23.00
CA PHE A 440 -15.14 -24.07 22.32
C PHE A 440 -14.15 -24.64 23.34
N SER A 441 -13.47 -25.73 22.97
CA SER A 441 -12.58 -26.49 23.87
C SER A 441 -11.21 -26.84 23.30
N ALA A 442 -10.93 -26.47 22.04
CA ALA A 442 -9.57 -26.52 21.48
C ALA A 442 -9.29 -25.29 20.59
N LEU A 443 -8.00 -24.99 20.41
CA LEU A 443 -7.49 -24.04 19.41
C LEU A 443 -6.80 -24.82 18.29
N GLY A 444 -7.03 -24.44 17.04
CA GLY A 444 -6.45 -25.07 15.86
C GLY A 444 -5.90 -24.07 14.86
N LEU A 445 -4.77 -24.42 14.24
CA LEU A 445 -4.20 -23.75 13.08
C LEU A 445 -4.40 -24.67 11.87
N GLU A 446 -5.34 -24.34 10.99
CA GLU A 446 -5.58 -25.04 9.71
C GLU A 446 -5.31 -24.07 8.57
N LEU A 447 -4.13 -24.20 7.97
CA LEU A 447 -3.53 -23.18 7.11
C LEU A 447 -3.01 -23.76 5.79
N TRP A 448 -3.33 -23.07 4.70
CA TRP A 448 -2.59 -23.19 3.45
C TRP A 448 -1.60 -22.03 3.35
N SER A 449 -0.37 -22.29 2.90
CA SER A 449 0.60 -21.22 2.61
C SER A 449 1.53 -21.57 1.44
N MET A 450 1.71 -20.59 0.55
CA MET A 450 2.72 -20.59 -0.51
C MET A 450 4.08 -20.08 -0.02
N THR A 451 4.22 -19.61 1.23
CA THR A 451 5.48 -19.10 1.81
C THR A 451 5.80 -19.79 3.15
N PRO A 452 6.99 -20.37 3.31
CA PRO A 452 7.41 -20.99 4.57
C PRO A 452 7.88 -19.93 5.59
N ASN A 453 8.17 -20.39 6.80
CA ASN A 453 8.75 -19.67 7.92
C ASN A 453 7.86 -18.59 8.54
N ILE A 454 6.53 -18.75 8.42
CA ILE A 454 5.57 -18.06 9.27
C ILE A 454 5.76 -18.55 10.71
N TYR A 455 6.01 -17.64 11.64
CA TYR A 455 6.27 -17.89 13.05
C TYR A 455 5.06 -17.44 13.87
N PHE A 456 4.65 -18.25 14.84
CA PHE A 456 3.53 -18.03 15.75
C PHE A 456 3.97 -18.19 17.20
N ASP A 457 3.54 -17.30 18.10
CA ASP A 457 3.90 -17.39 19.53
C ASP A 457 2.93 -16.66 20.47
N ASN A 458 3.13 -16.81 21.78
CA ASN A 458 2.47 -16.09 22.88
C ASN A 458 0.94 -16.12 22.83
N PHE A 459 0.39 -17.27 22.41
CA PHE A 459 -1.06 -17.54 22.45
C PHE A 459 -1.59 -17.41 23.89
N ILE A 460 -2.64 -16.61 24.08
CA ILE A 460 -3.40 -16.51 25.34
C ILE A 460 -4.90 -16.37 25.06
N ILE A 461 -5.72 -17.08 25.86
CA ILE A 461 -7.18 -16.94 25.88
C ILE A 461 -7.63 -16.68 27.32
N CYS A 462 -8.32 -15.55 27.53
CA CYS A 462 -8.73 -15.06 28.85
C CYS A 462 -10.03 -14.24 28.80
N SER A 463 -10.48 -13.74 29.95
CA SER A 463 -11.69 -12.89 30.11
C SER A 463 -11.43 -11.54 30.77
N GLU A 464 -10.17 -11.13 30.91
CA GLU A 464 -9.78 -9.83 31.46
C GLU A 464 -8.73 -9.21 30.54
N LYS A 465 -9.01 -8.05 29.95
CA LYS A 465 -8.13 -7.38 28.97
C LYS A 465 -6.76 -7.07 29.59
N GLU A 466 -6.74 -6.71 30.86
CA GLU A 466 -5.56 -6.40 31.65
C GLU A 466 -4.62 -7.60 31.84
N VAL A 467 -5.11 -8.83 31.68
CA VAL A 467 -4.28 -10.06 31.70
C VAL A 467 -3.57 -10.22 30.36
N ALA A 468 -4.28 -9.99 29.25
CA ALA A 468 -3.71 -10.02 27.90
C ALA A 468 -2.70 -8.88 27.65
N ASP A 469 -2.99 -7.66 28.12
CA ASP A 469 -2.09 -6.51 27.99
C ASP A 469 -0.79 -6.69 28.81
N ARG A 470 -0.86 -7.29 30.00
CA ARG A 470 0.35 -7.65 30.78
C ARG A 470 1.15 -8.77 30.10
N TRP A 471 0.48 -9.78 29.56
CA TRP A 471 1.11 -10.85 28.79
C TRP A 471 1.84 -10.29 27.55
N ALA A 472 1.24 -9.33 26.86
CA ALA A 472 1.87 -8.59 25.76
C ALA A 472 3.06 -7.73 26.22
N ALA A 473 3.01 -7.15 27.42
CA ALA A 473 4.10 -6.36 27.98
C ALA A 473 5.31 -7.21 28.43
N ASP A 474 5.06 -8.41 28.97
CA ASP A 474 6.12 -9.35 29.38
C ASP A 474 6.73 -10.13 28.18
N GLY A 475 5.92 -10.45 27.16
CA GLY A 475 6.34 -11.12 25.92
C GLY A 475 6.66 -10.14 24.78
N TRP A 476 5.69 -9.94 23.87
CA TRP A 476 5.78 -9.13 22.65
C TRP A 476 6.58 -7.82 22.78
N ALA A 477 6.34 -7.02 23.83
CA ALA A 477 7.00 -5.74 24.01
C ALA A 477 8.52 -5.86 24.20
N LEU A 478 9.05 -6.95 24.77
CA LEU A 478 10.49 -7.23 24.81
C LEU A 478 11.03 -7.47 23.39
N LYS A 479 10.31 -8.21 22.56
CA LYS A 479 10.69 -8.48 21.15
C LYS A 479 10.74 -7.18 20.35
N ILE A 480 9.72 -6.33 20.48
CA ILE A 480 9.67 -5.00 19.86
C ILE A 480 10.77 -4.07 20.38
N MET A 481 11.14 -4.13 21.66
CA MET A 481 12.28 -3.37 22.20
C MET A 481 13.63 -3.84 21.64
N VAL A 482 13.80 -5.15 21.40
CA VAL A 482 15.00 -5.70 20.74
C VAL A 482 15.03 -5.31 19.25
N ALA A 483 13.90 -5.43 18.53
CA ALA A 483 13.77 -5.02 17.13
C ALA A 483 14.13 -3.54 16.93
N LYS A 484 13.49 -2.63 17.68
CA LYS A 484 13.79 -1.18 17.63
C LYS A 484 15.23 -0.84 18.04
N ALA A 485 15.94 -1.71 18.76
CA ALA A 485 17.34 -1.54 19.11
C ALA A 485 18.33 -2.15 18.10
N ASN A 486 17.86 -3.04 17.22
CA ASN A 486 18.62 -3.61 16.11
C ASN A 486 18.39 -2.85 14.80
N GLU A 487 17.24 -2.19 14.64
CA GLU A 487 16.90 -1.34 13.50
C GLU A 487 18.09 -0.41 13.13
N PRO A 488 18.53 -0.38 11.86
CA PRO A 488 19.67 0.41 11.44
C PRO A 488 19.30 1.90 11.45
N GLY A 489 19.48 2.56 12.59
CA GLY A 489 19.15 3.98 12.76
C GLY A 489 19.74 4.87 11.64
N VAL A 490 18.98 5.90 11.26
CA VAL A 490 19.05 6.68 9.99
C VAL A 490 20.44 6.83 9.35
N LEU A 491 21.49 7.18 10.11
CA LEU A 491 22.87 7.28 9.59
C LEU A 491 23.36 6.00 8.89
N ARG A 492 22.97 4.82 9.41
CA ARG A 492 23.37 3.52 8.87
C ARG A 492 22.60 3.16 7.59
N GLN A 493 21.29 3.47 7.55
CA GLN A 493 20.50 3.40 6.31
C GLN A 493 21.09 4.31 5.23
N LEU A 494 21.43 5.56 5.58
CA LEU A 494 22.07 6.50 4.66
C LEU A 494 23.40 5.95 4.12
N THR A 495 24.26 5.37 4.98
CA THR A 495 25.52 4.76 4.50
C THR A 495 25.28 3.58 3.58
N THR A 496 24.36 2.66 3.89
CA THR A 496 24.11 1.48 3.05
C THR A 496 23.47 1.88 1.71
N ALA A 497 22.53 2.83 1.69
CA ALA A 497 22.01 3.38 0.44
C ALA A 497 23.10 4.03 -0.43
N ALA A 498 24.12 4.65 0.19
CA ALA A 498 25.26 5.24 -0.52
C ALA A 498 26.38 4.24 -0.85
N GLU A 499 26.37 3.02 -0.28
CA GLU A 499 27.17 1.87 -0.76
C GLU A 499 26.54 1.27 -2.02
N GLU A 500 25.21 1.13 -2.06
CA GLU A 500 24.47 0.73 -3.28
C GLU A 500 24.53 1.79 -4.40
N ARG A 501 24.48 3.08 -4.04
CA ARG A 501 24.47 4.21 -4.97
C ARG A 501 25.56 5.22 -4.61
N PRO A 502 26.82 5.02 -5.05
CA PRO A 502 27.97 5.86 -4.67
C PRO A 502 27.82 7.37 -4.92
N TRP A 503 26.95 7.79 -5.84
CA TRP A 503 26.66 9.21 -6.09
C TRP A 503 25.90 9.89 -4.95
N LEU A 504 25.20 9.15 -4.08
CA LEU A 504 24.54 9.71 -2.89
C LEU A 504 25.55 10.30 -1.90
N TRP A 505 26.79 9.82 -1.86
CA TRP A 505 27.86 10.46 -1.06
C TRP A 505 28.10 11.92 -1.47
N LEU A 506 28.04 12.25 -2.77
CA LEU A 506 28.14 13.65 -3.22
C LEU A 506 26.92 14.47 -2.78
N VAL A 507 25.71 13.90 -2.88
CA VAL A 507 24.47 14.56 -2.42
C VAL A 507 24.53 14.84 -0.93
N TYR A 508 24.94 13.87 -0.10
CA TYR A 508 25.08 14.05 1.34
C TYR A 508 26.17 15.06 1.71
N LEU A 509 27.32 15.04 1.03
CA LEU A 509 28.39 16.03 1.22
C LEU A 509 27.95 17.45 0.85
N VAL A 510 27.12 17.62 -0.19
CA VAL A 510 26.53 18.92 -0.54
C VAL A 510 25.47 19.33 0.49
N MET A 511 24.54 18.45 0.87
CA MET A 511 23.45 18.75 1.79
C MET A 511 23.92 19.02 3.23
N ALA A 512 24.96 18.35 3.71
CA ALA A 512 25.60 18.65 4.99
C ALA A 512 26.60 19.82 4.88
N GLY A 513 27.30 19.93 3.75
CA GLY A 513 28.33 20.94 3.52
C GLY A 513 27.78 22.36 3.34
N LEU A 514 26.66 22.54 2.64
CA LEU A 514 26.05 23.86 2.40
C LEU A 514 25.67 24.59 3.71
N PRO A 515 24.91 23.98 4.64
CA PRO A 515 24.61 24.60 5.93
C PRO A 515 25.86 24.96 6.72
N ILE A 516 26.87 24.07 6.76
CA ILE A 516 28.13 24.31 7.47
C ILE A 516 28.92 25.45 6.82
N ALA A 517 28.96 25.53 5.49
CA ALA A 517 29.61 26.61 4.74
C ALA A 517 28.91 27.96 4.97
N VAL A 518 27.57 28.00 4.99
CA VAL A 518 26.80 29.21 5.31
C VAL A 518 27.05 29.65 6.75
N VAL A 519 26.94 28.73 7.72
CA VAL A 519 27.17 29.04 9.15
C VAL A 519 28.61 29.49 9.40
N THR A 520 29.63 28.84 8.84
CA THR A 520 31.04 29.27 9.00
C THR A 520 31.32 30.61 8.32
N SER A 521 30.70 30.89 7.16
CA SER A 521 30.76 32.20 6.48
C SER A 521 30.16 33.33 7.32
N PHE A 522 29.05 33.08 8.03
CA PHE A 522 28.43 34.05 8.94
C PHE A 522 29.15 34.17 10.29
N CYS A 523 29.74 33.08 10.81
CA CYS A 523 30.37 33.04 12.13
C CYS A 523 31.86 33.43 12.13
N TRP A 524 32.54 33.51 10.98
CA TRP A 524 33.93 34.01 10.93
C TRP A 524 34.01 35.55 10.97
N PRO A 525 34.69 36.14 11.98
CA PRO A 525 34.78 37.60 12.11
C PRO A 525 35.69 38.20 11.02
N ARG A 526 35.10 38.98 10.11
CA ARG A 526 35.81 39.73 9.05
C ARG A 526 36.85 40.69 9.66
N LYS A 527 38.12 40.27 9.68
CA LYS A 527 39.26 41.10 10.12
C LYS A 527 39.54 42.23 9.12
N VAL A 528 38.99 43.41 9.39
CA VAL A 528 39.31 44.64 8.66
C VAL A 528 40.80 44.96 8.80
N LYS A 529 41.56 44.90 7.69
CA LYS A 529 42.95 45.36 7.65
C LYS A 529 42.99 46.88 7.71
N LYS A 530 43.44 47.44 8.83
CA LYS A 530 43.98 48.81 8.87
C LYS A 530 45.46 48.76 8.51
N THR A 531 45.83 49.35 7.38
CA THR A 531 47.20 49.82 7.16
C THR A 531 47.47 51.03 8.04
N TYR A 532 48.64 51.06 8.65
CA TYR A 532 49.26 52.22 9.29
C TYR A 532 50.73 52.15 8.95
N GLU A 533 51.29 53.22 8.36
CA GLU A 533 52.74 53.39 8.31
C GLU A 533 53.20 54.45 9.31
N ASP A 534 54.31 54.08 9.92
CA ASP A 534 55.32 54.87 10.63
C ASP A 534 55.01 55.59 11.95
N MET A 535 56.09 55.79 12.72
CA MET A 535 56.14 56.17 14.12
C MET A 535 57.05 57.40 14.30
N GLY A 536 56.53 58.51 14.83
CA GLY A 536 57.33 59.72 15.08
C GLY A 536 56.76 60.54 16.25
N PRO A 537 57.49 60.83 17.35
CA PRO A 537 56.82 60.99 18.64
C PRO A 537 57.03 62.32 19.39
N LYS A 538 56.20 62.48 20.43
CA LYS A 538 56.35 63.30 21.67
C LYS A 538 55.57 64.63 21.80
N THR A 539 54.51 64.52 22.60
CA THR A 539 54.16 65.35 23.79
C THR A 539 53.54 66.76 23.66
N THR A 540 52.74 67.05 24.70
CA THR A 540 52.31 68.36 25.25
C THR A 540 51.33 69.23 24.45
N ASP A 541 50.08 69.20 24.95
CA ASP A 541 49.27 70.36 25.35
C ASP A 541 48.41 71.22 24.38
N ILE A 542 47.14 71.35 24.81
CA ILE A 542 46.26 72.54 24.77
C ILE A 542 45.53 72.95 23.45
N CYS A 543 44.18 72.88 23.54
CA CYS A 543 43.12 73.65 22.86
C CYS A 543 42.93 73.72 21.32
N LYS A 544 41.74 73.23 20.88
CA LYS A 544 40.66 73.89 20.06
C LYS A 544 40.98 75.20 19.27
N PRO A 545 40.21 75.53 18.18
CA PRO A 545 39.55 74.70 17.14
C PRO A 545 39.52 75.38 15.71
N LEU A 546 38.64 74.93 14.78
CA LEU A 546 38.14 75.65 13.55
C LEU A 546 39.14 75.80 12.34
N THR A 547 38.81 75.95 11.04
CA THR A 547 37.53 76.06 10.25
C THR A 547 37.69 75.66 8.74
N LYS A 548 36.61 75.13 8.10
CA LYS A 548 36.10 75.29 6.68
C LYS A 548 36.95 75.16 5.36
N ALA A 549 36.26 74.57 4.34
CA ALA A 549 36.38 74.73 2.86
C ALA A 549 37.57 74.05 2.11
N ALA A 550 37.55 73.71 0.79
CA ALA A 550 36.55 73.48 -0.29
C ALA A 550 37.28 72.80 -1.52
N LEU A 551 36.78 72.49 -2.74
CA LEU A 551 35.52 72.76 -3.47
C LEU A 551 35.08 71.59 -4.42
N GLU A 552 35.36 71.65 -5.74
CA GLU A 552 34.84 70.78 -6.84
C GLU A 552 35.89 70.61 -7.98
N GLN A 553 35.76 69.57 -8.84
CA GLN A 553 35.82 69.61 -10.34
C GLN A 553 35.81 68.20 -11.00
N GLY A 554 35.69 68.11 -12.35
CA GLY A 554 35.76 66.86 -13.13
C GLY A 554 35.72 67.04 -14.67
N ALA A 555 35.57 65.92 -15.41
CA ALA A 555 35.29 65.73 -16.86
C ALA A 555 36.45 65.62 -17.92
N GLU A 556 36.45 64.44 -18.61
CA GLU A 556 36.48 64.16 -20.07
C GLU A 556 37.71 64.11 -21.04
N GLU A 557 37.66 63.06 -21.89
CA GLU A 557 38.11 62.81 -23.30
C GLU A 557 39.57 62.49 -23.77
N GLU A 558 39.67 61.91 -24.99
CA GLU A 558 40.74 61.02 -25.50
C GLU A 558 41.64 61.57 -26.66
N LYS A 559 42.78 60.88 -26.93
CA LYS A 559 43.17 60.37 -28.29
C LYS A 559 44.43 59.46 -28.35
N ALA A 560 44.54 58.67 -29.44
CA ALA A 560 45.68 57.77 -29.83
C ALA A 560 46.69 58.48 -30.81
N PRO A 561 47.71 57.87 -31.53
CA PRO A 561 47.83 56.49 -32.09
C PRO A 561 49.24 55.79 -32.26
N GLU A 562 49.23 54.52 -32.73
CA GLU A 562 50.15 53.73 -33.63
C GLU A 562 51.71 53.63 -33.50
N LYS A 563 52.26 52.38 -33.54
CA LYS A 563 53.21 51.81 -34.58
C LYS A 563 53.65 50.32 -34.32
N PRO A 564 54.31 49.59 -35.28
CA PRO A 564 53.98 48.16 -35.54
C PRO A 564 55.14 47.10 -35.48
N GLU A 565 54.93 45.99 -36.22
CA GLU A 565 55.58 44.66 -36.31
C GLU A 565 57.08 44.64 -36.76
N ASP A 566 57.83 43.54 -36.63
CA ASP A 566 57.83 42.29 -37.43
C ASP A 566 58.24 41.06 -36.55
N SER A 567 58.02 39.77 -36.89
CA SER A 567 57.49 39.12 -38.11
C SER A 567 56.88 37.72 -37.82
N GLU A 568 56.34 37.07 -38.86
CA GLU A 568 56.13 35.60 -39.01
C GLU A 568 54.97 34.92 -38.24
N GLU A 569 55.11 33.61 -37.93
CA GLU A 569 54.14 32.55 -38.31
C GLU A 569 54.14 31.36 -37.31
N GLU A 570 53.16 30.46 -37.17
CA GLU A 570 51.86 30.16 -37.84
C GLU A 570 50.76 29.95 -36.75
N LYS A 571 49.43 29.98 -36.97
CA LYS A 571 48.54 30.53 -38.03
C LYS A 571 47.15 30.84 -37.41
N LYS A 572 46.14 31.20 -38.23
CA LYS A 572 44.86 31.85 -37.83
C LYS A 572 43.83 31.80 -38.99
N PRO A 573 42.61 32.43 -38.96
CA PRO A 573 41.81 33.08 -37.90
C PRO A 573 40.27 32.78 -37.95
N SER A 574 39.46 33.70 -37.39
CA SER A 574 38.01 34.00 -37.58
C SER A 574 37.00 33.28 -36.67
N ASP A 575 35.90 33.90 -36.22
CA ASP A 575 35.66 35.33 -35.86
C ASP A 575 34.48 35.42 -34.86
N SER A 576 34.12 36.60 -34.36
CA SER A 576 32.98 36.82 -33.44
C SER A 576 31.65 37.06 -34.16
N ASP A 577 30.50 36.62 -33.60
CA ASP A 577 29.34 37.53 -33.42
C ASP A 577 28.17 37.05 -32.51
N VAL A 578 27.37 38.03 -32.06
CA VAL A 578 25.94 38.03 -31.65
C VAL A 578 25.39 37.08 -30.54
N ILE A 579 25.05 37.72 -29.40
CA ILE A 579 23.80 37.65 -28.60
C ILE A 579 22.93 36.36 -28.63
N ILE A 580 22.91 35.62 -27.51
CA ILE A 580 21.69 35.36 -26.71
C ILE A 580 22.06 35.52 -25.23
N ALA A 581 21.19 36.14 -24.43
CA ALA A 581 21.25 36.09 -22.98
C ALA A 581 19.92 35.57 -22.45
N GLU A 582 19.91 34.35 -21.93
CA GLU A 582 18.79 33.81 -21.19
C GLU A 582 18.70 34.52 -19.83
N LYS A 583 17.50 34.94 -19.43
CA LYS A 583 17.22 35.40 -18.07
C LYS A 583 15.91 34.76 -17.62
N GLU A 584 15.92 34.30 -16.37
CA GLU A 584 14.82 33.66 -15.67
C GLU A 584 13.69 34.65 -15.31
N GLU A 585 12.63 34.07 -14.72
CA GLU A 585 11.36 34.68 -14.26
C GLU A 585 10.36 34.88 -15.42
N GLU A 586 9.06 34.62 -15.27
CA GLU A 586 8.25 34.46 -14.06
C GLU A 586 7.07 33.49 -14.32
N VAL A 587 6.69 32.62 -13.38
CA VAL A 587 5.45 31.83 -13.45
C VAL A 587 4.62 32.12 -12.21
N GLY A 588 3.60 32.96 -12.39
CA GLY A 588 2.54 33.25 -11.43
C GLY A 588 1.17 32.98 -12.07
N GLU A 589 0.16 32.77 -11.22
CA GLU A 589 -1.19 32.32 -11.55
C GLU A 589 -1.95 33.28 -12.51
N PRO A 590 -3.06 32.81 -13.10
CA PRO A 590 -4.32 33.21 -12.46
C PRO A 590 -5.40 32.10 -12.32
N GLU A 591 -6.02 32.13 -11.14
CA GLU A 591 -7.42 31.84 -10.78
C GLU A 591 -8.31 30.97 -11.70
N GLU A 592 -8.87 29.90 -11.12
CA GLU A 592 -10.06 29.21 -11.62
C GLU A 592 -11.32 30.10 -11.60
N LYS A 593 -12.25 29.88 -12.55
CA LYS A 593 -13.68 29.81 -12.18
C LYS A 593 -14.60 29.12 -13.19
N SER A 594 -15.25 28.06 -12.68
CA SER A 594 -16.64 27.62 -12.92
C SER A 594 -17.21 27.59 -14.35
N GLU A 595 -17.49 26.37 -14.84
CA GLU A 595 -18.82 25.85 -15.27
C GLU A 595 -18.59 24.38 -15.73
N GLU A 596 -18.92 23.37 -14.91
CA GLU A 596 -20.21 22.64 -14.85
C GLU A 596 -20.63 21.91 -16.14
N GLU A 597 -20.05 20.72 -16.38
CA GLU A 597 -20.57 19.56 -17.13
C GLU A 597 -19.61 18.37 -16.84
N GLY A 598 -19.99 17.09 -16.74
CA GLY A 598 -21.31 16.46 -16.92
C GLY A 598 -21.16 14.94 -17.13
N GLU A 599 -20.56 14.21 -16.19
CA GLU A 599 -20.22 12.79 -16.37
C GLU A 599 -21.42 11.94 -16.77
N THR A 600 -21.27 11.17 -17.86
CA THR A 600 -22.26 10.20 -18.33
C THR A 600 -21.60 8.84 -18.43
N ILE A 601 -22.00 7.91 -17.56
CA ILE A 601 -21.57 6.52 -17.57
C ILE A 601 -22.44 5.76 -18.57
N GLU A 602 -21.86 5.21 -19.64
CA GLU A 602 -22.51 4.19 -20.47
C GLU A 602 -21.87 2.82 -20.21
N ALA A 603 -22.69 1.86 -19.79
CA ALA A 603 -22.26 0.49 -19.52
C ALA A 603 -22.21 -0.34 -20.82
N GLN A 604 -21.22 -1.23 -20.92
CA GLN A 604 -21.20 -2.29 -21.93
C GLN A 604 -21.65 -3.62 -21.31
N GLU A 605 -22.95 -3.92 -21.40
CA GLU A 605 -23.46 -5.27 -21.23
C GLU A 605 -23.91 -5.84 -22.58
N GLU A 606 -23.25 -6.91 -23.04
CA GLU A 606 -23.92 -7.90 -23.89
C GLU A 606 -23.47 -9.33 -23.57
N MET A 607 -24.48 -10.20 -23.44
CA MET A 607 -24.44 -11.60 -23.85
C MET A 607 -23.40 -12.53 -23.20
N ASN A 608 -23.68 -12.92 -21.95
CA ASN A 608 -23.26 -14.24 -21.45
C ASN A 608 -24.49 -15.17 -21.45
N LYS A 609 -24.41 -16.30 -22.17
CA LYS A 609 -25.54 -17.21 -22.35
C LYS A 609 -25.39 -18.47 -21.47
N PHE A 610 -26.52 -18.92 -20.91
CA PHE A 610 -26.62 -20.14 -20.10
C PHE A 610 -25.96 -21.37 -20.75
N ASP A 611 -25.14 -22.07 -19.96
CA ASP A 611 -24.99 -23.53 -20.02
C ASP A 611 -24.92 -24.06 -18.58
N LYS A 612 -25.95 -24.82 -18.17
CA LYS A 612 -26.05 -25.42 -16.82
C LYS A 612 -26.64 -26.83 -16.93
N SER A 613 -25.91 -27.73 -17.58
CA SER A 613 -26.26 -29.14 -17.67
C SER A 613 -25.91 -29.88 -16.37
N GLY A 614 -26.91 -30.19 -15.55
CA GLY A 614 -26.77 -31.24 -14.53
C GLY A 614 -26.75 -32.62 -15.18
N SER A 615 -26.09 -33.58 -14.55
CA SER A 615 -26.09 -34.98 -14.96
C SER A 615 -26.09 -35.92 -13.76
N GLU A 616 -27.27 -36.14 -13.19
CA GLU A 616 -27.58 -37.39 -12.50
C GLU A 616 -27.99 -38.42 -13.56
N ASP A 617 -27.49 -39.65 -13.49
CA ASP A 617 -28.24 -40.81 -14.00
C ASP A 617 -27.73 -42.13 -13.38
N GLU A 618 -28.63 -43.09 -13.17
CA GLU A 618 -28.37 -44.31 -12.39
C GLU A 618 -27.81 -45.48 -13.22
N MET A 619 -27.03 -46.37 -12.59
CA MET A 619 -26.75 -47.71 -13.15
C MET A 619 -28.00 -48.61 -13.12
N LYS A 620 -28.34 -49.25 -14.25
CA LYS A 620 -29.13 -50.52 -14.26
C LYS A 620 -28.66 -51.51 -15.34
N GLU A 621 -28.19 -52.66 -14.86
CA GLU A 621 -28.18 -54.04 -15.38
C GLU A 621 -28.70 -54.37 -16.81
N ALA A 622 -27.85 -55.10 -17.57
CA ALA A 622 -28.14 -56.27 -18.45
C ALA A 622 -29.14 -56.14 -19.66
N ASP A 623 -29.14 -57.00 -20.69
CA ASP A 623 -28.38 -58.24 -20.99
C ASP A 623 -28.20 -58.50 -22.52
N GLU A 624 -27.41 -59.51 -22.91
CA GLU A 624 -27.18 -60.23 -24.20
C GLU A 624 -27.57 -59.60 -25.59
N GLY A 625 -26.72 -59.77 -26.64
CA GLY A 625 -27.12 -59.32 -27.99
C GLY A 625 -26.32 -59.62 -29.29
N THR A 626 -25.11 -60.21 -29.29
CA THR A 626 -24.35 -60.71 -30.49
C THR A 626 -24.19 -59.80 -31.76
N GLY A 627 -22.96 -59.43 -32.14
CA GLY A 627 -22.71 -58.81 -33.47
C GLY A 627 -21.24 -58.53 -33.85
N SER A 628 -20.68 -59.26 -34.82
CA SER A 628 -19.29 -59.15 -35.32
C SER A 628 -19.00 -57.88 -36.14
N GLY A 629 -17.83 -57.25 -35.97
CA GLY A 629 -17.33 -56.19 -36.87
C GLY A 629 -15.96 -55.59 -36.50
N ASP A 630 -15.06 -55.48 -37.48
CA ASP A 630 -13.61 -55.22 -37.38
C ASP A 630 -13.09 -53.94 -36.67
N ALA A 631 -11.96 -54.13 -35.97
CA ALA A 631 -10.73 -53.33 -35.80
C ALA A 631 -10.70 -51.77 -35.78
N PRO A 632 -9.79 -51.13 -34.98
CA PRO A 632 -9.96 -49.73 -34.56
C PRO A 632 -9.06 -48.69 -35.25
N ALA A 633 -9.56 -47.45 -35.33
CA ALA A 633 -8.76 -46.24 -35.55
C ALA A 633 -8.38 -45.56 -34.22
N LYS A 634 -7.12 -45.10 -34.09
CA LYS A 634 -6.62 -44.42 -32.88
C LYS A 634 -6.76 -42.90 -33.00
N SER A 635 -7.30 -42.24 -31.98
CA SER A 635 -7.21 -40.78 -31.83
C SER A 635 -5.88 -40.37 -31.19
N LEU A 636 -5.31 -39.25 -31.63
CA LEU A 636 -4.04 -38.71 -31.13
C LEU A 636 -4.29 -37.49 -30.23
N ARG A 637 -3.66 -37.48 -29.05
CA ARG A 637 -3.68 -36.33 -28.12
C ARG A 637 -2.75 -35.23 -28.63
N LYS A 638 -3.27 -34.00 -28.77
CA LYS A 638 -2.42 -32.79 -28.85
C LYS A 638 -1.81 -32.50 -27.47
N ARG A 639 -0.56 -32.04 -27.44
CA ARG A 639 0.16 -31.58 -26.24
C ARG A 639 0.50 -30.10 -26.42
N ARG A 640 0.16 -29.25 -25.44
CA ARG A 640 0.63 -27.85 -25.41
C ARG A 640 2.13 -27.81 -25.08
N VAL A 641 2.86 -26.91 -25.73
CA VAL A 641 4.26 -26.57 -25.44
C VAL A 641 4.28 -25.36 -24.51
N ARG A 642 5.30 -25.24 -23.63
CA ARG A 642 5.52 -24.05 -22.79
C ARG A 642 6.23 -22.97 -23.61
N LYS A 643 5.98 -21.70 -23.29
CA LYS A 643 6.95 -20.64 -23.53
C LYS A 643 8.00 -20.67 -22.42
N ASP A 644 9.25 -20.50 -22.82
CA ASP A 644 10.21 -19.65 -22.11
C ASP A 644 10.29 -18.30 -22.86
#